data_AF-A0A7K8SY73-F1
#
_entry.id   AF-A0A7K8SY73-F1
#
_cell.length_a   1.000
_cell.length_b   1.000
_cell.length_c   1.000
_cell.angle_alpha   90.00
_cell.angle_beta   90.00
_cell.angle_gamma   90.00
#
_symmetry.space_group_name_H-M   'P 1'
#
loop_
_entity.id
_entity.type
_entity.pdbx_description
1 polymer ?
#
loop_
_entity_poly.entity_id
_entity_poly.type
_entity_poly.pdbx_seq_one_letter_code
_entity_poly.pdbx_strand_id
1 'polypeptide(L)'
;MQTTRAFVKRTRAGAVVKVVREHYLREDIPCGAAACRLCPPRPAGPGLQAQPHGAASILCPGPHYLLPDTNLLLHQIDILEDPVIKNVIVLQTVLQEVRKRSEPVYKRIRDVIQNPEKHFYSFTNEHHRETYVQQKQGETSNDRNDRAIRVAVKWYNEHLKKIEDKEKVQVIFLTNDRANKEKALEEGITAYTCEEYIKSLIANPDLVDRLACVSDEGKEIESGKIIFPEHTPLSKLQQGIKSGIYLQGTFRASRDNYLEATVWVHGDAEENKEIIIQGLKHLNRAIHDDIVAVELLAKDEWVAPSSVVLQDDGQNEDDIANEEENKNILKTSVNKDMLRPTGKVVGIIKRNWRPFCGMLSKSQIKEARRHLFTPADRRIPRIRIETRQADTLAGQRIIVAIDGWPRNSRYPNGHFVRNLGSAGDKDTETEVLLLEHDVPHQPFSQSVLSFLPKMPWSITEQDMKYREDLRYLYVCSVDPPGCTDIDDALHFRELENGNTEVGVHIADVSHFIRPGNALDEESAKRGTTVYLCEKRIDMVPELLSSNLCSLRSNVDRLAFSCIWEMNHKAEILKTRFTKSIINSKASLTYAEAQMRIDSATMNDDITTSLRGLNKLAKILKKKRIDNGALTLSSPEVRFHMDSETHDPIDLQTKELKETNSMVEEFMLLANISVAQKIYNEFPEFALLRKHPAPPPSNYDVLVKAAKSKAIIPDLFLFFLPSFQNLEIKTDSAKALAESLDKAESPTFPYLNTLLRILTTRCMMQAVYFCSGMDNDFHHYGLASPIYTHFTSPIRRYADIIVHRLLAVAIGADSTYPELTDKHKLADMCKNLNYRHKMAQYAQRASVAFHTQLFFKNKGVVNEDAYILFVRKNAVVVLIPKYGLEGTVFFEEKGKPTPRLDYNNEVPSLTVEDTTLCIFDKVKVNIMLDASNIQHQKIRMVLVEPKV
;
A
#
# COMPACT_ATOMS: atom_id res chain seq x y z
N MET A 1 29.53 -36.92 11.30
CA MET A 1 30.66 -36.52 12.18
C MET A 1 30.24 -35.33 13.04
N GLN A 2 30.60 -35.28 14.32
CA GLN A 2 30.26 -34.17 15.22
C GLN A 2 31.49 -33.28 15.42
N THR A 3 31.33 -31.97 15.32
CA THR A 3 32.34 -30.97 15.71
C THR A 3 31.71 -29.93 16.63
N THR A 4 32.53 -29.11 17.30
CA THR A 4 32.06 -28.08 18.24
C THR A 4 32.49 -26.71 17.75
N ARG A 5 31.54 -25.79 17.64
CA ARG A 5 31.80 -24.38 17.33
C ARG A 5 31.70 -23.55 18.61
N ALA A 6 32.83 -23.04 19.08
CA ALA A 6 32.88 -22.12 20.20
C ALA A 6 32.98 -20.67 19.69
N PHE A 7 32.16 -19.77 20.22
CA PHE A 7 32.26 -18.34 19.96
C PHE A 7 31.88 -17.54 21.22
N VAL A 8 32.32 -16.29 21.26
CA VAL A 8 32.06 -15.39 22.38
C VAL A 8 30.93 -14.44 21.97
N LYS A 9 29.90 -14.31 22.80
CA LYS A 9 28.82 -13.33 22.59
C LYS A 9 28.71 -12.38 23.78
N ARG A 10 28.40 -11.11 23.51
CA ARG A 10 28.04 -10.14 24.56
C ARG A 10 26.54 -10.23 24.81
N THR A 11 26.12 -10.31 26.07
CA THR A 11 24.71 -10.29 26.47
C THR A 11 24.17 -8.86 26.45
N ARG A 12 22.85 -8.69 26.49
CA ARG A 12 22.22 -7.36 26.58
C ARG A 12 22.65 -6.58 27.82
N ALA A 13 23.01 -7.28 28.90
CA ALA A 13 23.56 -6.70 30.13
C ALA A 13 25.07 -6.41 30.04
N GLY A 14 25.70 -6.59 28.89
CA GLY A 14 27.10 -6.29 28.66
C GLY A 14 28.08 -7.38 29.07
N ALA A 15 27.62 -8.48 29.69
CA ALA A 15 28.46 -9.61 30.08
C ALA A 15 28.93 -10.42 28.87
N VAL A 16 30.14 -10.94 28.94
CA VAL A 16 30.77 -11.73 27.87
C VAL A 16 30.59 -13.21 28.19
N VAL A 17 29.86 -13.94 27.34
CA VAL A 17 29.55 -15.36 27.54
C VAL A 17 30.14 -16.18 26.40
N LYS A 18 30.91 -17.22 26.75
CA LYS A 18 31.35 -18.24 25.80
C LYS A 18 30.19 -19.18 25.49
N VAL A 19 29.85 -19.30 24.22
CA VAL A 19 28.82 -20.23 23.73
C VAL A 19 29.53 -21.34 22.96
N VAL A 20 29.29 -22.58 23.37
CA VAL A 20 29.73 -23.77 22.65
C VAL A 20 28.48 -24.41 22.05
N ARG A 21 28.47 -24.60 20.73
CA ARG A 21 27.39 -25.30 20.02
C ARG A 21 27.95 -26.53 19.34
N GLU A 22 27.19 -27.61 19.43
CA GLU A 22 27.41 -28.77 18.59
C GLU A 22 27.12 -28.41 17.13
N HIS A 23 27.91 -28.96 16.22
CA HIS A 23 27.79 -28.75 14.80
C HIS A 23 27.94 -30.09 14.10
N TYR A 24 26.86 -30.55 13.48
CA TYR A 24 26.81 -31.85 12.84
C TYR A 24 27.21 -31.73 11.36
N LEU A 25 28.14 -32.59 10.96
CA LEU A 25 28.61 -32.76 9.59
C LEU A 25 28.02 -34.04 9.00
N ARG A 26 27.38 -33.87 7.85
CA ARG A 26 26.57 -34.83 7.10
C ARG A 26 27.21 -35.10 5.74
N GLU A 27 26.92 -36.28 5.21
CA GLU A 27 27.35 -36.74 3.87
C GLU A 27 26.17 -36.94 2.91
N ASP A 28 24.95 -36.86 3.43
CA ASP A 28 23.69 -37.06 2.72
C ASP A 28 23.07 -35.75 2.20
N ILE A 29 23.89 -34.70 2.03
CA ILE A 29 23.44 -33.44 1.45
C ILE A 29 23.60 -33.52 -0.07
N PRO A 30 22.52 -33.46 -0.86
CA PRO A 30 22.61 -33.55 -2.32
C PRO A 30 23.21 -32.28 -2.93
N CYS A 31 23.85 -32.40 -4.09
CA CYS A 31 24.42 -31.25 -4.81
C CYS A 31 23.36 -30.44 -5.59
N GLY A 32 22.15 -30.96 -5.73
CA GLY A 32 21.02 -30.31 -6.41
C GLY A 32 20.98 -30.47 -7.93
N ALA A 33 22.06 -30.95 -8.56
CA ALA A 33 22.15 -31.20 -10.00
C ALA A 33 21.35 -32.45 -10.41
N ALA A 34 20.40 -32.31 -11.34
CA ALA A 34 19.59 -33.43 -11.82
C ALA A 34 20.41 -34.53 -12.53
N ALA A 35 21.56 -34.18 -13.10
CA ALA A 35 22.47 -35.14 -13.75
C ALA A 35 23.30 -35.98 -12.75
N CYS A 36 23.34 -35.60 -11.46
CA CYS A 36 24.20 -36.29 -10.49
C CYS A 36 23.57 -37.61 -10.02
N ARG A 37 24.30 -38.70 -10.25
CA ARG A 37 23.95 -40.05 -9.75
C ARG A 37 24.74 -40.46 -8.50
N LEU A 38 25.71 -39.66 -8.09
CA LEU A 38 26.57 -39.92 -6.92
C LEU A 38 25.94 -39.46 -5.60
N CYS A 39 25.03 -38.49 -5.66
CA CYS A 39 24.31 -37.98 -4.50
C CYS A 39 23.07 -38.85 -4.18
N PRO A 40 22.58 -38.81 -2.92
CA PRO A 40 21.32 -39.44 -2.55
C PRO A 40 20.15 -38.94 -3.43
N PRO A 41 19.13 -39.79 -3.69
CA PRO A 41 17.97 -39.39 -4.46
C PRO A 41 17.31 -38.16 -3.83
N ARG A 42 17.06 -37.16 -4.67
CA ARG A 42 16.59 -35.85 -4.24
C ARG A 42 15.11 -35.92 -3.81
N PRO A 43 14.73 -35.36 -2.65
CA PRO A 43 13.33 -35.14 -2.31
C PRO A 43 12.67 -34.14 -3.27
N ALA A 44 11.38 -34.29 -3.56
CA ALA A 44 10.63 -33.35 -4.40
C ALA A 44 10.80 -31.90 -3.90
N GLY A 45 11.35 -31.01 -4.74
CA GLY A 45 11.72 -29.65 -4.36
C GLY A 45 12.44 -28.89 -5.47
N PRO A 46 12.96 -27.67 -5.25
CA PRO A 46 13.70 -26.88 -6.23
C PRO A 46 15.08 -27.46 -6.53
N GLY A 47 15.60 -27.23 -7.74
CA GLY A 47 17.00 -27.50 -8.02
C GLY A 47 17.36 -27.42 -9.49
N LEU A 48 18.60 -27.79 -9.79
CA LEU A 48 19.31 -27.42 -11.01
C LEU A 48 18.97 -28.37 -12.17
N GLN A 49 18.94 -27.81 -13.38
CA GLN A 49 18.71 -28.57 -14.61
C GLN A 49 19.90 -29.50 -14.92
N ALA A 50 19.66 -30.62 -15.62
CA ALA A 50 20.72 -31.56 -15.98
C ALA A 50 21.72 -30.97 -16.99
N GLN A 51 21.22 -30.22 -17.98
CA GLN A 51 22.01 -29.52 -18.98
C GLN A 51 21.62 -28.04 -18.98
N PRO A 52 22.29 -27.19 -18.19
CA PRO A 52 21.97 -25.77 -18.16
C PRO A 52 22.36 -25.13 -19.49
N HIS A 53 21.39 -24.94 -20.37
CA HIS A 53 21.53 -24.08 -21.54
C HIS A 53 21.38 -22.64 -21.05
N GLY A 54 22.43 -22.13 -20.41
CA GLY A 54 22.50 -20.74 -19.96
C GLY A 54 22.50 -19.77 -21.14
N ALA A 55 22.28 -18.49 -20.85
CA ALA A 55 22.45 -17.43 -21.85
C ALA A 55 23.88 -17.48 -22.43
N ALA A 56 24.00 -17.51 -23.77
CA ALA A 56 25.27 -17.65 -24.45
C ALA A 56 26.26 -16.55 -24.01
N SER A 57 27.39 -16.95 -23.40
CA SER A 57 28.46 -16.07 -22.94
C SER A 57 29.73 -16.29 -23.77
N ILE A 58 30.42 -15.21 -24.11
CA ILE A 58 31.74 -15.23 -24.76
C ILE A 58 32.80 -15.79 -23.80
N LEU A 59 32.70 -15.46 -22.51
CA LEU A 59 33.65 -15.91 -21.49
C LEU A 59 33.43 -17.38 -21.10
N CYS A 60 32.17 -17.83 -21.08
CA CYS A 60 31.77 -19.17 -20.66
C CYS A 60 30.87 -19.83 -21.72
N PRO A 61 31.44 -20.38 -22.81
CA PRO A 61 30.66 -20.95 -23.91
C PRO A 61 30.03 -22.32 -23.60
N GLY A 62 30.51 -23.02 -22.56
CA GLY A 62 29.97 -24.32 -22.14
C GLY A 62 28.83 -24.21 -21.12
N PRO A 63 28.10 -25.32 -20.86
CA PRO A 63 27.05 -25.34 -19.84
C PRO A 63 27.66 -25.10 -18.45
N HIS A 64 27.05 -24.21 -17.68
CA HIS A 64 27.58 -23.82 -16.37
C HIS A 64 26.51 -23.46 -15.35
N TYR A 65 26.89 -23.53 -14.07
CA TYR A 65 26.14 -23.02 -12.93
C TYR A 65 26.79 -21.76 -12.38
N LEU A 66 25.98 -20.84 -11.88
CA LEU A 66 26.47 -19.62 -11.24
C LEU A 66 26.44 -19.77 -9.72
N LEU A 67 27.51 -19.37 -9.05
CA LEU A 67 27.58 -19.32 -7.59
C LEU A 67 28.01 -17.91 -7.15
N PRO A 68 27.06 -17.07 -6.69
CA PRO A 68 27.36 -15.71 -6.26
C PRO A 68 27.87 -15.64 -4.82
N ASP A 69 28.68 -14.61 -4.55
CA ASP A 69 29.09 -14.20 -3.21
C ASP A 69 27.98 -13.42 -2.47
N THR A 70 28.26 -13.03 -1.22
CA THR A 70 27.32 -12.24 -0.39
C THR A 70 27.06 -10.85 -0.96
N ASN A 71 28.07 -10.16 -1.46
CA ASN A 71 27.92 -8.78 -1.93
C ASN A 71 27.08 -8.72 -3.21
N LEU A 72 27.23 -9.68 -4.10
CA LEU A 72 26.42 -9.76 -5.32
C LEU A 72 24.95 -9.99 -4.98
N LEU A 73 24.62 -10.89 -4.04
CA LEU A 73 23.23 -11.08 -3.61
C LEU A 73 22.63 -9.81 -2.97
N LEU A 74 23.44 -8.98 -2.29
CA LEU A 74 22.95 -7.76 -1.65
C LEU A 74 22.74 -6.60 -2.64
N HIS A 75 23.63 -6.48 -3.63
CA HIS A 75 23.69 -5.30 -4.50
C HIS A 75 23.14 -5.55 -5.91
N GLN A 76 23.04 -6.81 -6.35
CA GLN A 76 22.69 -7.17 -7.73
C GLN A 76 21.53 -8.18 -7.78
N ILE A 77 20.64 -8.17 -6.78
CA ILE A 77 19.50 -9.08 -6.70
C ILE A 77 18.53 -8.90 -7.88
N ASP A 78 18.35 -7.67 -8.36
CA ASP A 78 17.48 -7.33 -9.50
C ASP A 78 17.94 -8.02 -10.80
N ILE A 79 19.25 -8.26 -10.96
CA ILE A 79 19.81 -9.02 -12.07
C ILE A 79 19.55 -10.52 -11.92
N LEU A 80 19.68 -11.04 -10.70
CA LEU A 80 19.43 -12.45 -10.43
C LEU A 80 17.94 -12.81 -10.56
N GLU A 81 17.05 -11.83 -10.37
CA GLU A 81 15.62 -11.98 -10.62
C GLU A 81 15.26 -11.98 -12.11
N ASP A 82 16.10 -11.41 -12.98
CA ASP A 82 15.82 -11.36 -14.42
C ASP A 82 15.68 -12.77 -15.04
N PRO A 83 14.63 -13.04 -15.85
CA PRO A 83 14.36 -14.37 -16.42
C PRO A 83 15.51 -15.00 -17.22
N VAL A 84 16.45 -14.20 -17.73
CA VAL A 84 17.64 -14.67 -18.47
C VAL A 84 18.58 -15.45 -17.56
N ILE A 85 18.70 -15.06 -16.28
CA ILE A 85 19.57 -15.73 -15.31
C ILE A 85 18.83 -16.92 -14.68
N LYS A 86 19.35 -18.12 -14.94
CA LYS A 86 18.84 -19.41 -14.43
C LYS A 86 19.99 -20.26 -13.88
N ASN A 87 19.65 -21.30 -13.11
CA ASN A 87 20.59 -22.30 -12.60
C ASN A 87 21.68 -21.72 -11.67
N VAL A 88 21.22 -21.12 -10.56
CA VAL A 88 22.09 -20.45 -9.57
C VAL A 88 22.16 -21.28 -8.28
N ILE A 89 23.37 -21.49 -7.76
CA ILE A 89 23.64 -22.17 -6.49
C ILE A 89 23.81 -21.11 -5.40
N VAL A 90 22.96 -21.14 -4.37
CA VAL A 90 23.01 -20.23 -3.23
C VAL A 90 23.50 -20.99 -1.99
N LEU A 91 24.68 -20.63 -1.48
CA LEU A 91 25.25 -21.27 -0.29
C LEU A 91 24.55 -20.83 0.99
N GLN A 92 24.47 -21.73 1.97
CA GLN A 92 23.91 -21.46 3.29
C GLN A 92 24.67 -20.35 4.02
N THR A 93 26.01 -20.30 3.92
CA THR A 93 26.83 -19.23 4.52
C THR A 93 26.42 -17.86 3.99
N VAL A 94 26.27 -17.75 2.67
CA VAL A 94 25.86 -16.53 1.97
C VAL A 94 24.45 -16.13 2.40
N LEU A 95 23.51 -17.07 2.37
CA LEU A 95 22.12 -16.82 2.74
C LEU A 95 21.96 -16.36 4.19
N GLN A 96 22.75 -16.91 5.13
CA GLN A 96 22.77 -16.47 6.53
C GLN A 96 23.35 -15.07 6.72
N GLU A 97 24.33 -14.70 5.91
CA GLU A 97 24.92 -13.36 5.96
C GLU A 97 23.96 -12.31 5.39
N VAL A 98 23.32 -12.61 4.24
CA VAL A 98 22.27 -11.76 3.68
C VAL A 98 21.13 -11.57 4.67
N ARG A 99 20.65 -12.62 5.34
CA ARG A 99 19.61 -12.51 6.37
C ARG A 99 19.98 -11.55 7.50
N LYS A 100 21.25 -11.52 7.91
CA LYS A 100 21.73 -10.61 8.97
C LYS A 100 21.86 -9.16 8.49
N ARG A 101 22.22 -8.94 7.22
CA ARG A 101 22.44 -7.60 6.64
C ARG A 101 21.16 -6.98 6.09
N SER A 102 20.33 -7.74 5.39
CA SER A 102 19.10 -7.29 4.73
C SER A 102 18.04 -8.39 4.69
N GLU A 103 17.09 -8.33 5.61
CA GLU A 103 15.92 -9.22 5.63
C GLU A 103 15.06 -9.14 4.35
N PRO A 104 14.81 -7.95 3.74
CA PRO A 104 14.07 -7.87 2.48
C PRO A 104 14.73 -8.63 1.32
N VAL A 105 16.05 -8.50 1.17
CA VAL A 105 16.81 -9.22 0.13
C VAL A 105 16.80 -10.73 0.40
N TYR A 106 16.91 -11.14 1.67
CA TYR A 106 16.77 -12.55 2.05
C TYR A 106 15.39 -13.12 1.65
N LYS A 107 14.31 -12.36 1.86
CA LYS A 107 12.96 -12.76 1.44
C LYS A 107 12.86 -12.89 -0.08
N ARG A 108 13.34 -11.90 -0.83
CA ARG A 108 13.40 -11.95 -2.31
C ARG A 108 14.12 -13.20 -2.82
N ILE A 109 15.31 -13.49 -2.27
CA ILE A 109 16.08 -14.70 -2.63
C ILE A 109 15.31 -15.99 -2.29
N ARG A 110 14.62 -16.02 -1.14
CA ARG A 110 13.78 -17.17 -0.75
C ARG A 110 12.62 -17.37 -1.73
N ASP A 111 11.99 -16.30 -2.19
CA ASP A 111 10.91 -16.34 -3.18
C ASP A 111 11.45 -16.84 -4.53
N VAL A 112 12.63 -16.39 -4.96
CA VAL A 112 13.30 -16.88 -6.17
C VAL A 112 13.69 -18.36 -6.06
N ILE A 113 14.17 -18.82 -4.89
CA ILE A 113 14.47 -20.25 -4.65
C ILE A 113 13.19 -21.10 -4.71
N GLN A 114 12.05 -20.56 -4.30
CA GLN A 114 10.77 -21.26 -4.37
C GLN A 114 10.19 -21.29 -5.80
N ASN A 115 10.64 -20.41 -6.69
CA ASN A 115 10.22 -20.41 -8.09
C ASN A 115 10.91 -21.54 -8.87
N PRO A 116 10.16 -22.57 -9.33
CA PRO A 116 10.74 -23.71 -10.04
C PRO A 116 11.34 -23.34 -11.41
N GLU A 117 10.86 -22.28 -12.07
CA GLU A 117 11.33 -21.88 -13.40
C GLU A 117 12.73 -21.24 -13.41
N LYS A 118 13.15 -20.69 -12.27
CA LYS A 118 14.44 -20.00 -12.12
C LYS A 118 15.58 -20.99 -11.79
N HIS A 119 15.25 -22.17 -11.28
CA HIS A 119 16.21 -23.22 -10.91
C HIS A 119 17.28 -22.75 -9.92
N PHE A 120 16.88 -22.04 -8.86
CA PHE A 120 17.78 -21.68 -7.77
C PHE A 120 17.84 -22.82 -6.75
N TYR A 121 19.05 -23.20 -6.33
CA TYR A 121 19.26 -24.28 -5.39
C TYR A 121 20.02 -23.81 -4.15
N SER A 122 19.49 -24.09 -2.95
CA SER A 122 20.19 -23.79 -1.70
C SER A 122 21.04 -24.97 -1.25
N PHE A 123 22.36 -24.77 -1.18
CA PHE A 123 23.30 -25.81 -0.74
C PHE A 123 23.80 -25.55 0.69
N THR A 124 23.65 -26.56 1.55
CA THR A 124 23.98 -26.50 2.99
C THR A 124 25.45 -26.79 3.26
N ASN A 125 26.33 -25.94 2.73
CA ASN A 125 27.78 -26.09 2.80
C ASN A 125 28.35 -26.14 4.24
N GLU A 126 27.71 -25.49 5.20
CA GLU A 126 28.15 -25.53 6.61
C GLU A 126 27.97 -26.92 7.23
N HIS A 127 26.98 -27.70 6.81
CA HIS A 127 26.71 -29.03 7.37
C HIS A 127 27.26 -30.16 6.51
N HIS A 128 27.84 -29.87 5.35
CA HIS A 128 28.43 -30.88 4.48
C HIS A 128 29.89 -31.16 4.86
N ARG A 129 30.24 -32.44 5.05
CA ARG A 129 31.54 -32.87 5.60
C ARG A 129 32.74 -32.31 4.83
N GLU A 130 32.68 -32.29 3.51
CA GLU A 130 33.83 -31.93 2.66
C GLU A 130 33.96 -30.43 2.41
N THR A 131 32.88 -29.66 2.61
CA THR A 131 32.88 -28.21 2.37
C THR A 131 32.95 -27.39 3.65
N TYR A 132 32.85 -28.03 4.82
CA TYR A 132 32.92 -27.35 6.11
C TYR A 132 34.34 -26.85 6.40
N VAL A 133 34.45 -25.57 6.76
CA VAL A 133 35.72 -24.95 7.16
C VAL A 133 35.68 -24.45 8.60
N GLN A 134 36.73 -24.78 9.36
CA GLN A 134 36.97 -24.23 10.70
C GLN A 134 37.66 -22.87 10.60
N GLN A 135 37.34 -21.97 11.54
CA GLN A 135 37.96 -20.66 11.63
C GLN A 135 39.42 -20.80 12.11
N LYS A 136 40.36 -20.23 11.36
CA LYS A 136 41.79 -20.22 11.72
C LYS A 136 42.06 -19.17 12.80
N GLN A 137 43.11 -19.37 13.57
CA GLN A 137 43.54 -18.38 14.57
C GLN A 137 44.00 -17.09 13.87
N GLY A 138 43.47 -15.94 14.28
CA GLY A 138 43.74 -14.63 13.66
C GLY A 138 42.92 -14.33 12.40
N GLU A 139 42.06 -15.24 11.93
CA GLU A 139 41.20 -15.04 10.76
C GLU A 139 39.89 -14.35 11.15
N THR A 140 39.47 -13.33 10.38
CA THR A 140 38.18 -12.67 10.62
C THR A 140 37.01 -13.57 10.21
N SER A 141 35.80 -13.23 10.67
CA SER A 141 34.60 -13.98 10.23
C SER A 141 34.30 -13.83 8.73
N ASN A 142 34.67 -12.68 8.14
CA ASN A 142 34.49 -12.43 6.71
C ASN A 142 35.44 -13.32 5.88
N ASP A 143 36.72 -13.32 6.23
CA ASP A 143 37.73 -14.15 5.55
C ASP A 143 37.38 -15.64 5.60
N ARG A 144 36.85 -16.10 6.76
CA ARG A 144 36.38 -17.48 6.92
C ARG A 144 35.18 -17.80 6.02
N ASN A 145 34.24 -16.87 5.87
CA ASN A 145 33.09 -17.03 4.98
C ASN A 145 33.54 -17.08 3.51
N ASP A 146 34.41 -16.17 3.09
CA ASP A 146 34.95 -16.16 1.72
C ASP A 146 35.69 -17.45 1.40
N ARG A 147 36.50 -17.94 2.35
CA ARG A 147 37.17 -19.25 2.23
C ARG A 147 36.17 -20.41 2.18
N ALA A 148 35.08 -20.36 2.94
CA ALA A 148 34.03 -21.37 2.89
C ALA A 148 33.36 -21.42 1.50
N ILE A 149 33.14 -20.26 0.89
CA ILE A 149 32.58 -20.13 -0.45
C ILE A 149 33.54 -20.72 -1.49
N ARG A 150 34.83 -20.33 -1.46
CA ARG A 150 35.85 -20.87 -2.39
C ARG A 150 36.00 -22.40 -2.28
N VAL A 151 36.03 -22.94 -1.06
CA VAL A 151 36.06 -24.39 -0.83
C VAL A 151 34.82 -25.08 -1.40
N ALA A 152 33.63 -24.49 -1.24
CA ALA A 152 32.39 -25.05 -1.81
C ALA A 152 32.41 -25.03 -3.35
N VAL A 153 32.90 -23.95 -3.98
CA VAL A 153 33.04 -23.88 -5.45
C VAL A 153 34.01 -24.94 -5.94
N LYS A 154 35.17 -25.08 -5.29
CA LYS A 154 36.16 -26.09 -5.63
C LYS A 154 35.58 -27.51 -5.53
N TRP A 155 34.86 -27.79 -4.45
CA TRP A 155 34.16 -29.06 -4.26
C TRP A 155 33.15 -29.33 -5.38
N TYR A 156 32.32 -28.34 -5.75
CA TYR A 156 31.37 -28.50 -6.85
C TYR A 156 32.08 -28.81 -8.19
N ASN A 157 33.16 -28.10 -8.51
CA ASN A 157 33.94 -28.35 -9.72
C ASN A 157 34.58 -29.75 -9.74
N GLU A 158 35.07 -30.25 -8.60
CA GLU A 158 35.60 -31.61 -8.46
C GLU A 158 34.50 -32.68 -8.50
N HIS A 159 33.35 -32.40 -7.88
CA HIS A 159 32.21 -33.30 -7.80
C HIS A 159 31.55 -33.49 -9.17
N LEU A 160 31.29 -32.40 -9.91
CA LEU A 160 30.66 -32.45 -11.23
C LEU A 160 31.59 -33.08 -12.29
N LYS A 161 32.91 -32.94 -12.16
CA LYS A 161 33.89 -33.63 -13.03
C LYS A 161 33.81 -35.16 -12.96
N LYS A 162 33.33 -35.71 -11.85
CA LYS A 162 33.17 -37.17 -11.65
C LYS A 162 31.90 -37.73 -12.30
N ILE A 163 31.00 -36.87 -12.77
CA ILE A 163 29.77 -37.28 -13.46
C ILE A 163 30.13 -37.61 -14.91
N GLU A 164 29.94 -38.85 -15.33
CA GLU A 164 30.13 -39.30 -16.71
C GLU A 164 28.97 -38.81 -17.58
N ASP A 165 29.06 -37.58 -18.08
CA ASP A 165 28.13 -37.04 -19.08
C ASP A 165 28.89 -36.43 -20.28
N LYS A 166 28.27 -36.40 -21.47
CA LYS A 166 28.93 -35.99 -22.73
C LYS A 166 29.34 -34.50 -22.74
N GLU A 167 28.72 -33.67 -21.90
CA GLU A 167 29.07 -32.26 -21.72
C GLU A 167 29.42 -31.97 -20.25
N LYS A 168 30.63 -31.45 -20.01
CA LYS A 168 31.12 -31.15 -18.66
C LYS A 168 30.57 -29.81 -18.18
N VAL A 169 29.62 -29.85 -17.25
CA VAL A 169 29.09 -28.64 -16.59
C VAL A 169 30.13 -28.05 -15.63
N GLN A 170 30.39 -26.75 -15.74
CA GLN A 170 31.33 -26.02 -14.87
C GLN A 170 30.60 -25.14 -13.86
N VAL A 171 31.23 -24.84 -12.71
CA VAL A 171 30.71 -23.85 -11.75
C VAL A 171 31.55 -22.59 -11.81
N ILE A 172 30.88 -21.47 -12.08
CA ILE A 172 31.46 -20.14 -12.18
C ILE A 172 31.21 -19.38 -10.88
N PHE A 173 32.28 -18.92 -10.25
CA PHE A 173 32.20 -18.08 -9.06
C PHE A 173 32.03 -16.62 -9.44
N LEU A 174 31.01 -15.94 -8.91
CA LEU A 174 30.79 -14.52 -9.13
C LEU A 174 31.05 -13.74 -7.84
N THR A 175 32.01 -12.82 -7.88
CA THR A 175 32.39 -11.98 -6.73
C THR A 175 32.73 -10.56 -7.20
N ASN A 176 32.23 -9.56 -6.48
CA ASN A 176 32.63 -8.17 -6.69
C ASN A 176 33.80 -7.76 -5.77
N ASP A 177 34.19 -8.61 -4.81
CA ASP A 177 35.43 -8.42 -4.05
C ASP A 177 36.63 -8.86 -4.91
N ARG A 178 37.50 -7.89 -5.22
CA ARG A 178 38.71 -8.09 -6.00
C ARG A 178 39.71 -9.02 -5.31
N ALA A 179 39.90 -8.89 -3.99
CA ALA A 179 40.82 -9.73 -3.24
C ALA A 179 40.31 -11.18 -3.20
N ASN A 180 39.00 -11.38 -3.14
CA ASN A 180 38.39 -12.71 -3.21
C ASN A 180 38.51 -13.33 -4.61
N LYS A 181 38.36 -12.52 -5.67
CA LYS A 181 38.57 -12.96 -7.07
C LYS A 181 40.02 -13.40 -7.31
N GLU A 182 41.00 -12.59 -6.91
CA GLU A 182 42.42 -12.89 -7.08
C GLU A 182 42.79 -14.21 -6.37
N LYS A 183 42.35 -14.39 -5.11
CA LYS A 183 42.54 -15.65 -4.38
C LYS A 183 41.84 -16.85 -5.03
N ALA A 184 40.64 -16.66 -5.57
CA ALA A 184 39.92 -17.73 -6.26
C ALA A 184 40.68 -18.20 -7.52
N LEU A 185 41.24 -17.27 -8.29
CA LEU A 185 42.06 -17.58 -9.46
C LEU A 185 43.36 -18.31 -9.07
N GLU A 186 44.03 -17.89 -7.99
CA GLU A 186 45.21 -18.59 -7.44
C GLU A 186 44.88 -20.02 -6.98
N GLU A 187 43.68 -20.25 -6.45
CA GLU A 187 43.18 -21.57 -6.04
C GLU A 187 42.67 -22.44 -7.22
N GLY A 188 42.75 -21.94 -8.46
CA GLY A 188 42.34 -22.64 -9.68
C GLY A 188 40.83 -22.65 -9.93
N ILE A 189 40.10 -21.70 -9.34
CA ILE A 189 38.65 -21.54 -9.49
C ILE A 189 38.36 -20.49 -10.55
N THR A 190 37.48 -20.80 -11.50
CA THR A 190 37.01 -19.81 -12.48
C THR A 190 36.14 -18.76 -11.80
N ALA A 191 36.63 -17.53 -11.73
CA ALA A 191 35.96 -16.43 -11.04
C ALA A 191 35.89 -15.15 -11.90
N TYR A 192 34.72 -14.52 -11.94
CA TYR A 192 34.48 -13.26 -12.65
C TYR A 192 33.78 -12.25 -11.74
N THR A 193 33.91 -10.97 -12.07
CA THR A 193 33.02 -9.96 -11.48
C THR A 193 31.63 -10.04 -12.11
N CYS A 194 30.62 -9.52 -11.41
CA CYS A 194 29.26 -9.47 -11.96
C CYS A 194 29.23 -8.70 -13.29
N GLU A 195 29.96 -7.58 -13.35
CA GLU A 195 30.08 -6.73 -14.54
C GLU A 195 30.73 -7.45 -15.72
N GLU A 196 31.84 -8.17 -15.49
CA GLU A 196 32.53 -8.93 -16.54
C GLU A 196 31.64 -10.04 -17.12
N TYR A 197 30.96 -10.77 -16.24
CA TYR A 197 30.07 -11.86 -16.65
C TYR A 197 28.89 -11.33 -17.48
N ILE A 198 28.23 -10.26 -17.04
CA ILE A 198 27.07 -9.70 -17.74
C ILE A 198 27.46 -9.11 -19.09
N LYS A 199 28.57 -8.37 -19.16
CA LYS A 199 29.07 -7.81 -20.44
C LYS A 199 29.45 -8.90 -21.45
N SER A 200 29.73 -10.11 -21.00
CA SER A 200 30.07 -11.23 -21.87
C SER A 200 28.87 -11.93 -22.51
N LEU A 201 27.64 -11.61 -22.11
CA LEU A 201 26.41 -12.24 -22.63
C LEU A 201 26.09 -11.72 -24.04
N ILE A 202 26.10 -12.61 -25.03
CA ILE A 202 26.06 -12.28 -26.48
C ILE A 202 24.70 -11.72 -26.92
N ALA A 203 23.61 -12.16 -26.29
CA ALA A 203 22.25 -11.87 -26.73
C ALA A 203 21.48 -10.87 -25.83
N ASN A 204 22.10 -10.34 -24.76
CA ASN A 204 21.40 -9.52 -23.77
C ASN A 204 22.22 -8.29 -23.34
N PRO A 205 22.55 -7.36 -24.26
CA PRO A 205 23.31 -6.15 -23.93
C PRO A 205 22.57 -5.26 -22.92
N ASP A 206 21.24 -5.39 -22.84
CA ASP A 206 20.36 -4.60 -21.99
C ASP A 206 20.49 -4.91 -20.49
N LEU A 207 21.06 -6.07 -20.13
CA LEU A 207 21.31 -6.42 -18.73
C LEU A 207 22.38 -5.54 -18.08
N VAL A 208 23.27 -4.92 -18.87
CA VAL A 208 24.33 -4.04 -18.36
C VAL A 208 23.74 -2.80 -17.69
N ASP A 209 22.63 -2.28 -18.22
CA ASP A 209 21.96 -1.09 -17.68
C ASP A 209 21.23 -1.38 -16.34
N ARG A 210 21.10 -2.66 -15.96
CA ARG A 210 20.58 -3.10 -14.66
C ARG A 210 21.65 -3.33 -13.60
N LEU A 211 22.91 -3.10 -13.93
CA LEU A 211 24.01 -3.22 -12.98
C LEU A 211 23.94 -2.06 -11.98
N ALA A 212 23.78 -2.37 -10.69
CA ALA A 212 23.88 -1.36 -9.66
C ALA A 212 25.29 -0.75 -9.65
N CYS A 213 25.37 0.58 -9.57
CA CYS A 213 26.65 1.28 -9.50
C CYS A 213 27.26 1.10 -8.11
N VAL A 214 28.18 0.15 -7.96
CA VAL A 214 29.00 0.05 -6.74
C VAL A 214 30.04 1.17 -6.82
N SER A 215 29.77 2.28 -6.13
CA SER A 215 30.73 3.37 -6.00
C SER A 215 32.03 2.85 -5.39
N ASP A 216 33.11 2.81 -6.18
CA ASP A 216 34.47 2.85 -5.64
C ASP A 216 34.59 4.18 -4.89
N GLU A 217 34.70 4.13 -3.55
CA GLU A 217 34.78 5.29 -2.66
C GLU A 217 35.97 6.24 -2.94
N GLY A 218 36.74 6.05 -4.02
CA GLY A 218 38.02 6.71 -4.23
C GLY A 218 38.22 7.54 -5.51
N LYS A 219 37.26 7.62 -6.47
CA LYS A 219 37.60 8.18 -7.80
C LYS A 219 36.74 9.28 -8.40
N GLU A 220 35.71 9.81 -7.74
CA GLU A 220 34.91 10.88 -8.35
C GLU A 220 34.87 12.15 -7.49
N ILE A 221 35.91 12.97 -7.65
CA ILE A 221 35.83 14.40 -7.30
C ILE A 221 35.12 15.10 -8.47
N GLU A 222 33.80 14.99 -8.52
CA GLU A 222 32.98 15.94 -9.29
C GLU A 222 32.69 17.17 -8.42
N SER A 223 32.90 18.34 -9.01
CA SER A 223 32.76 19.68 -8.44
C SER A 223 31.29 20.07 -8.16
N GLY A 224 30.63 19.34 -7.26
CA GLY A 224 29.29 19.72 -6.77
C GLY A 224 29.37 20.89 -5.80
N LYS A 225 28.69 22.01 -6.10
CA LYS A 225 28.63 23.20 -5.21
C LYS A 225 27.91 22.94 -3.87
N ILE A 226 27.14 21.86 -3.75
CA ILE A 226 26.42 21.48 -2.52
C ILE A 226 27.07 20.23 -1.91
N ILE A 227 27.68 20.41 -0.73
CA ILE A 227 28.25 19.32 0.06
C ILE A 227 27.30 19.05 1.25
N PHE A 228 26.69 17.87 1.28
CA PHE A 228 25.83 17.49 2.39
C PHE A 228 26.66 17.16 3.66
N PRO A 229 26.07 17.23 4.87
CA PRO A 229 26.74 16.78 6.10
C PRO A 229 27.06 15.28 6.11
N GLU A 230 28.10 14.87 6.85
CA GLU A 230 28.39 13.45 7.06
C GLU A 230 27.34 12.80 7.96
N HIS A 231 27.06 11.51 7.71
CA HIS A 231 26.16 10.74 8.55
C HIS A 231 26.93 10.17 9.74
N THR A 232 26.37 10.36 10.93
CA THR A 232 26.96 9.81 12.15
C THR A 232 26.85 8.28 12.13
N PRO A 233 27.90 7.52 12.52
CA PRO A 233 27.86 6.06 12.54
C PRO A 233 26.75 5.52 13.45
N LEU A 234 26.16 4.38 13.08
CA LEU A 234 25.02 3.79 13.78
C LEU A 234 25.27 3.56 15.28
N SER A 235 26.49 3.21 15.68
CA SER A 235 26.86 3.03 17.09
C SER A 235 26.71 4.32 17.91
N LYS A 236 27.18 5.46 17.37
CA LYS A 236 27.03 6.78 17.98
C LYS A 236 25.58 7.26 17.94
N LEU A 237 24.83 6.97 16.87
CA LEU A 237 23.41 7.26 16.80
C LEU A 237 22.64 6.54 17.91
N GLN A 238 22.86 5.23 18.08
CA GLN A 238 22.21 4.43 19.12
C GLN A 238 22.57 4.91 20.54
N GLN A 239 23.83 5.31 20.76
CA GLN A 239 24.24 5.91 22.03
C GLN A 239 23.54 7.26 22.26
N GLY A 240 23.50 8.12 21.23
CA GLY A 240 22.85 9.43 21.27
C GLY A 240 21.35 9.33 21.55
N ILE A 241 20.67 8.34 20.96
CA ILE A 241 19.25 8.05 21.22
C ILE A 241 19.05 7.61 22.67
N LYS A 242 19.89 6.71 23.19
CA LYS A 242 19.82 6.27 24.60
C LYS A 242 20.08 7.40 25.59
N SER A 243 20.97 8.33 25.27
CA SER A 243 21.23 9.52 26.08
C SER A 243 20.17 10.62 25.91
N GLY A 244 19.21 10.47 24.99
CA GLY A 244 18.17 11.47 24.72
C GLY A 244 18.62 12.67 23.87
N ILE A 245 19.84 12.65 23.33
CA ILE A 245 20.37 13.72 22.45
C ILE A 245 19.72 13.65 21.07
N TYR A 246 19.53 12.44 20.56
CA TYR A 246 18.89 12.20 19.26
C TYR A 246 17.52 11.56 19.44
N LEU A 247 16.59 11.95 18.59
CA LEU A 247 15.26 11.36 18.51
C LEU A 247 15.17 10.50 17.24
N GLN A 248 14.63 9.30 17.38
CA GLN A 248 14.39 8.41 16.24
C GLN A 248 12.95 8.56 15.73
N GLY A 249 12.77 8.56 14.42
CA GLY A 249 11.44 8.66 13.83
C GLY A 249 11.39 8.30 12.36
N THR A 250 10.17 8.25 11.83
CA THR A 250 9.93 8.02 10.40
C THR A 250 9.93 9.35 9.65
N PHE A 251 10.74 9.46 8.60
CA PHE A 251 10.85 10.64 7.76
C PHE A 251 9.74 10.70 6.70
N ARG A 252 9.07 11.84 6.59
CA ARG A 252 8.00 12.09 5.63
C ARG A 252 8.22 13.38 4.87
N ALA A 253 8.73 13.27 3.65
CA ALA A 253 8.78 14.38 2.71
C ALA A 253 7.38 14.91 2.39
N SER A 254 7.26 16.24 2.29
CA SER A 254 6.04 16.91 1.83
C SER A 254 5.84 16.69 0.32
N ARG A 255 4.58 16.59 -0.11
CA ARG A 255 4.22 16.55 -1.53
C ARG A 255 4.23 17.93 -2.19
N ASP A 256 4.04 18.96 -1.36
CA ASP A 256 3.82 20.33 -1.82
C ASP A 256 5.11 21.16 -1.76
N ASN A 257 6.12 20.71 -1.00
CA ASN A 257 7.39 21.42 -0.87
C ASN A 257 8.55 20.43 -0.66
N TYR A 258 9.42 20.30 -1.66
CA TYR A 258 10.58 19.38 -1.59
C TYR A 258 11.66 19.79 -0.58
N LEU A 259 11.62 21.04 -0.10
CA LEU A 259 12.52 21.55 0.95
C LEU A 259 11.99 21.30 2.35
N GLU A 260 10.77 20.76 2.50
CA GLU A 260 10.13 20.52 3.79
C GLU A 260 9.78 19.04 3.98
N ALA A 261 10.06 18.55 5.18
CA ALA A 261 9.66 17.22 5.61
C ALA A 261 9.25 17.25 7.09
N THR A 262 8.49 16.25 7.50
CA THR A 262 8.20 16.02 8.92
C THR A 262 8.77 14.68 9.38
N VAL A 263 9.18 14.61 10.63
CA VAL A 263 9.59 13.36 11.29
C VAL A 263 8.64 13.04 12.42
N TRP A 264 8.08 11.85 12.35
CA TRP A 264 7.20 11.30 13.37
C TRP A 264 8.04 10.50 14.36
N VAL A 265 8.24 11.04 15.56
CA VAL A 265 9.10 10.43 16.58
C VAL A 265 8.40 9.22 17.21
N HIS A 266 9.11 8.09 17.30
CA HIS A 266 8.61 6.91 18.00
C HIS A 266 8.98 7.02 19.49
N GLY A 267 7.98 7.19 20.38
CA GLY A 267 8.18 7.27 21.82
C GLY A 267 7.07 6.59 22.63
N ASP A 268 7.36 6.27 23.90
CA ASP A 268 6.46 5.57 24.85
C ASP A 268 5.33 6.45 25.45
N ALA A 269 5.28 7.74 25.09
CA ALA A 269 4.23 8.65 25.56
C ALA A 269 3.21 8.92 24.44
N GLU A 270 1.93 8.92 24.79
CA GLU A 270 0.74 9.02 23.92
C GLU A 270 0.63 10.29 23.05
N GLU A 271 1.65 11.14 23.00
CA GLU A 271 1.71 12.29 22.11
C GLU A 271 2.72 12.04 20.98
N ASN A 272 2.21 11.74 19.78
CA ASN A 272 3.01 11.71 18.56
C ASN A 272 3.63 13.10 18.30
N LYS A 273 4.86 13.31 18.74
CA LYS A 273 5.62 14.54 18.44
C LYS A 273 6.06 14.55 16.97
N GLU A 274 5.56 15.53 16.24
CA GLU A 274 5.97 15.83 14.88
C GLU A 274 7.05 16.93 14.88
N ILE A 275 8.18 16.65 14.25
CA ILE A 275 9.31 17.59 14.10
C ILE A 275 9.39 18.01 12.63
N ILE A 276 9.46 19.32 12.37
CA ILE A 276 9.65 19.86 11.02
C ILE A 276 11.14 19.87 10.68
N ILE A 277 11.47 19.54 9.44
CA ILE A 277 12.82 19.64 8.88
C ILE A 277 12.71 20.47 7.61
N GLN A 278 13.45 21.57 7.54
CA GLN A 278 13.47 22.46 6.38
C GLN A 278 14.89 22.68 5.84
N GLY A 279 15.02 22.63 4.51
CA GLY A 279 16.24 22.88 3.76
C GLY A 279 17.07 21.62 3.49
N LEU A 280 17.69 21.57 2.30
CA LEU A 280 18.44 20.40 1.80
C LEU A 280 19.51 19.89 2.78
N LYS A 281 20.25 20.81 3.44
CA LYS A 281 21.28 20.43 4.42
C LYS A 281 20.70 19.73 5.65
N HIS A 282 19.52 20.14 6.12
CA HIS A 282 18.87 19.53 7.28
C HIS A 282 18.13 18.24 6.93
N LEU A 283 17.59 18.12 5.70
CA LEU A 283 17.01 16.88 5.19
C LEU A 283 18.07 15.77 5.05
N ASN A 284 19.32 16.16 4.77
CA ASN A 284 20.53 15.33 4.81
C ASN A 284 20.38 13.93 4.17
N ARG A 285 19.99 13.89 2.89
CA ARG A 285 19.91 12.66 2.08
C ARG A 285 18.94 11.60 2.66
N ALA A 286 17.89 12.00 3.37
CA ALA A 286 16.78 11.13 3.75
C ALA A 286 15.76 10.98 2.62
N ILE A 287 15.14 9.81 2.48
CA ILE A 287 14.08 9.52 1.52
C ILE A 287 12.79 9.19 2.27
N HIS A 288 11.63 9.41 1.65
CA HIS A 288 10.32 9.15 2.23
C HIS A 288 10.25 7.73 2.85
N ASP A 289 9.72 7.66 4.08
CA ASP A 289 9.60 6.46 4.92
C ASP A 289 10.92 5.84 5.44
N ASP A 290 12.07 6.54 5.32
CA ASP A 290 13.29 6.15 6.02
C ASP A 290 13.14 6.33 7.54
N ILE A 291 13.85 5.49 8.32
CA ILE A 291 13.99 5.69 9.77
C ILE A 291 15.25 6.50 10.02
N VAL A 292 15.06 7.71 10.54
CA VAL A 292 16.11 8.71 10.70
C VAL A 292 16.36 9.05 12.16
N ALA A 293 17.59 9.50 12.45
CA ALA A 293 17.93 10.12 13.72
C ALA A 293 17.97 11.64 13.53
N VAL A 294 17.23 12.36 14.37
CA VAL A 294 17.07 13.81 14.32
C VAL A 294 17.64 14.45 15.58
N GLU A 295 18.35 15.55 15.40
CA GLU A 295 18.78 16.45 16.47
C GLU A 295 17.88 17.70 16.43
N LEU A 296 17.34 18.08 17.60
CA LEU A 296 16.51 19.28 17.71
C LEU A 296 17.38 20.54 17.59
N LEU A 297 16.88 21.53 16.84
CA LEU A 297 17.48 22.85 16.78
C LEU A 297 17.09 23.68 18.02
N ALA A 298 17.81 24.79 18.23
CA ALA A 298 17.46 25.74 19.29
C ALA A 298 16.04 26.29 19.09
N LYS A 299 15.35 26.64 20.18
CA LYS A 299 13.96 27.15 20.12
C LYS A 299 13.83 28.41 19.26
N ASP A 300 14.91 29.18 19.13
CA ASP A 300 14.96 30.40 18.33
C ASP A 300 14.98 30.11 16.81
N GLU A 301 15.26 28.88 16.41
CA GLU A 301 15.28 28.40 15.02
C GLU A 301 14.03 27.57 14.68
N TRP A 302 13.03 27.57 15.56
CA TRP A 302 11.76 26.91 15.29
C TRP A 302 11.00 27.64 14.18
N VAL A 303 10.28 26.87 13.36
CA VAL A 303 9.59 27.38 12.16
C VAL A 303 8.12 26.99 12.17
N ALA A 304 7.29 27.75 11.48
CA ALA A 304 5.93 27.34 11.17
C ALA A 304 5.90 26.54 9.85
N PRO A 305 4.91 25.64 9.67
CA PRO A 305 4.69 24.98 8.39
C PRO A 305 4.53 25.98 7.25
N SER A 306 5.20 25.73 6.11
CA SER A 306 5.07 26.61 4.95
C SER A 306 3.64 26.54 4.37
N SER A 307 3.07 27.70 4.08
CA SER A 307 1.81 27.80 3.31
C SER A 307 2.04 27.86 1.80
N VAL A 308 3.29 27.75 1.34
CA VAL A 308 3.71 27.93 -0.05
C VAL A 308 3.97 26.57 -0.71
N VAL A 309 3.43 26.39 -1.92
CA VAL A 309 3.65 25.20 -2.75
C VAL A 309 4.87 25.46 -3.64
N LEU A 310 5.92 24.63 -3.53
CA LEU A 310 7.15 24.69 -4.31
C LEU A 310 7.35 23.39 -5.10
N GLN A 311 7.55 23.50 -6.42
CA GLN A 311 7.86 22.38 -7.30
C GLN A 311 9.31 22.46 -7.77
N ASP A 312 9.99 21.31 -7.84
CA ASP A 312 11.31 21.21 -8.44
C ASP A 312 11.19 21.13 -9.97
N ASP A 313 11.14 22.30 -10.61
CA ASP A 313 10.96 22.43 -12.06
C ASP A 313 12.23 22.01 -12.84
N GLY A 314 13.38 21.94 -12.19
CA GLY A 314 14.65 21.40 -12.69
C GLY A 314 15.07 21.89 -14.08
N GLN A 315 14.99 23.20 -14.32
CA GLN A 315 15.69 23.83 -15.44
C GLN A 315 17.08 24.28 -14.98
N ASN A 316 18.11 23.64 -15.54
CA ASN A 316 19.55 23.97 -15.47
C ASN A 316 20.22 23.99 -14.08
N GLU A 317 21.51 23.62 -14.06
CA GLU A 317 22.38 23.58 -12.87
C GLU A 317 22.74 24.98 -12.32
N ASP A 318 22.23 26.05 -12.91
CA ASP A 318 22.50 27.45 -12.53
C ASP A 318 21.50 28.04 -11.52
N ASP A 319 20.55 27.25 -11.01
CA ASP A 319 19.42 27.70 -10.16
C ASP A 319 19.76 27.93 -8.66
N ILE A 320 21.03 28.16 -8.29
CA ILE A 320 21.40 28.45 -6.88
C ILE A 320 20.87 29.82 -6.43
N ALA A 321 20.73 30.78 -7.36
CA ALA A 321 20.18 32.11 -7.06
C ALA A 321 18.70 32.04 -6.64
N ASN A 322 17.91 31.17 -7.27
CA ASN A 322 16.50 30.93 -6.92
C ASN A 322 16.34 30.28 -5.54
N GLU A 323 17.34 29.58 -5.00
CA GLU A 323 17.27 28.93 -3.67
C GLU A 323 17.41 29.89 -2.51
N GLU A 324 18.22 30.95 -2.62
CA GLU A 324 18.29 32.00 -1.58
C GLU A 324 17.01 32.85 -1.57
N GLU A 325 16.44 33.12 -2.75
CA GLU A 325 15.14 33.77 -2.90
C GLU A 325 14.01 32.90 -2.31
N ASN A 326 13.95 31.60 -2.62
CA ASN A 326 12.97 30.66 -2.06
C ASN A 326 13.12 30.47 -0.54
N LYS A 327 14.35 30.48 -0.01
CA LYS A 327 14.60 30.49 1.45
C LYS A 327 14.14 31.78 2.12
N ASN A 328 14.20 32.91 1.42
CA ASN A 328 13.70 34.19 1.93
C ASN A 328 12.16 34.26 1.88
N ILE A 329 11.52 33.68 0.86
CA ILE A 329 10.05 33.53 0.79
C ILE A 329 9.51 32.68 1.95
N LEU A 330 10.27 31.69 2.42
CA LEU A 330 9.90 30.85 3.57
C LEU A 330 10.01 31.56 4.93
N LYS A 331 10.65 32.73 5.01
CA LYS A 331 10.94 33.45 6.27
C LYS A 331 9.99 34.61 6.58
N THR A 332 8.93 34.82 5.80
CA THR A 332 8.01 35.95 6.03
C THR A 332 7.33 35.87 7.40
N SER A 333 7.25 37.01 8.08
CA SER A 333 6.91 37.21 9.50
C SER A 333 5.84 36.26 10.06
N VAL A 334 6.28 35.33 10.91
CA VAL A 334 5.46 34.27 11.51
C VAL A 334 4.95 34.70 12.89
N ASN A 335 3.69 34.41 13.19
CA ASN A 335 3.11 34.58 14.53
C ASN A 335 3.75 33.59 15.52
N LYS A 336 4.23 34.05 16.69
CA LYS A 336 4.96 33.23 17.68
C LYS A 336 4.17 32.00 18.16
N ASP A 337 2.84 32.07 18.13
CA ASP A 337 1.95 30.98 18.54
C ASP A 337 1.88 29.80 17.55
N MET A 338 2.46 29.93 16.34
CA MET A 338 2.45 28.88 15.31
C MET A 338 3.79 28.15 15.13
N LEU A 339 4.80 28.47 15.95
CA LEU A 339 6.11 27.84 15.89
C LEU A 339 6.04 26.38 16.31
N ARG A 340 6.56 25.47 15.49
CA ARG A 340 6.66 24.05 15.78
C ARG A 340 8.11 23.61 15.96
N PRO A 341 8.39 22.50 16.67
CA PRO A 341 9.74 21.99 16.84
C PRO A 341 10.43 21.72 15.50
N THR A 342 11.61 22.31 15.30
CA THR A 342 12.44 22.10 14.10
C THR A 342 13.67 21.25 14.43
N GLY A 343 14.08 20.38 13.51
CA GLY A 343 15.25 19.54 13.67
C GLY A 343 16.08 19.38 12.39
N LYS A 344 17.23 18.73 12.54
CA LYS A 344 18.13 18.33 11.43
C LYS A 344 18.41 16.83 11.49
N VAL A 345 18.48 16.17 10.32
CA VAL A 345 18.83 14.76 10.22
C VAL A 345 20.35 14.60 10.35
N VAL A 346 20.78 13.83 11.35
CA VAL A 346 22.21 13.57 11.63
C VAL A 346 22.68 12.22 11.11
N GLY A 347 21.75 11.32 10.79
CA GLY A 347 22.06 10.01 10.24
C GLY A 347 20.82 9.17 10.00
N ILE A 348 21.03 8.07 9.28
CA ILE A 348 19.96 7.16 8.86
C ILE A 348 20.14 5.84 9.61
N ILE A 349 19.09 5.41 10.31
CA ILE A 349 19.09 4.17 11.10
C ILE A 349 18.74 3.00 10.20
N LYS A 350 17.72 3.16 9.37
CA LYS A 350 17.25 2.13 8.43
C LYS A 350 16.72 2.78 7.16
N ARG A 351 17.29 2.38 6.02
CA ARG A 351 16.78 2.73 4.69
C ARG A 351 15.55 1.88 4.35
N ASN A 352 14.54 2.48 3.74
CA ASN A 352 13.32 1.79 3.31
C ASN A 352 13.05 2.03 1.82
N TRP A 353 14.06 1.76 0.99
CA TRP A 353 13.97 1.97 -0.45
C TRP A 353 13.17 0.86 -1.13
N ARG A 354 12.50 1.25 -2.21
CA ARG A 354 11.76 0.37 -3.12
C ARG A 354 12.11 0.75 -4.56
N PRO A 355 11.81 -0.11 -5.55
CA PRO A 355 11.79 0.33 -6.93
C PRO A 355 10.77 1.47 -7.12
N PHE A 356 11.16 2.49 -7.88
CA PHE A 356 10.34 3.65 -8.20
C PHE A 356 10.03 3.69 -9.70
N CYS A 357 8.77 3.92 -10.05
CA CYS A 357 8.33 4.13 -11.43
C CYS A 357 8.50 5.59 -11.81
N GLY A 358 8.79 5.87 -13.08
CA GLY A 358 8.98 7.23 -13.55
C GLY A 358 9.39 7.30 -15.02
N MET A 359 10.00 8.42 -15.41
CA MET A 359 10.42 8.66 -16.79
C MET A 359 11.86 9.15 -16.86
N LEU A 360 12.53 8.84 -17.97
CA LEU A 360 13.87 9.31 -18.25
C LEU A 360 13.84 10.74 -18.81
N SER A 361 14.48 11.68 -18.11
CA SER A 361 14.80 13.01 -18.59
C SER A 361 16.19 12.97 -19.22
N LYS A 362 16.22 12.89 -20.55
CA LYS A 362 17.48 12.79 -21.28
C LYS A 362 18.33 14.04 -21.17
N SER A 363 19.65 13.86 -21.11
CA SER A 363 20.59 14.96 -21.25
C SER A 363 20.50 15.56 -22.66
N GLN A 364 20.79 16.84 -22.81
CA GLN A 364 20.88 17.47 -24.14
C GLN A 364 22.08 16.94 -24.94
N ILE A 365 23.08 16.36 -24.25
CA ILE A 365 24.26 15.77 -24.85
C ILE A 365 23.93 14.34 -25.30
N LYS A 366 23.89 14.09 -26.61
CA LYS A 366 23.50 12.79 -27.20
C LYS A 366 24.40 11.61 -26.81
N GLU A 367 25.68 11.87 -26.50
CA GLU A 367 26.67 10.85 -26.17
C GLU A 367 26.83 10.63 -24.66
N ALA A 368 26.11 11.41 -23.84
CA ALA A 368 26.16 11.26 -22.39
C ALA A 368 25.60 9.90 -22.00
N ARG A 369 26.24 9.25 -21.01
CA ARG A 369 25.73 8.01 -20.40
C ARG A 369 24.91 8.28 -19.14
N ARG A 370 25.15 9.43 -18.51
CA ARG A 370 24.46 9.88 -17.29
C ARG A 370 23.21 10.66 -17.67
N HIS A 371 22.09 10.19 -17.15
CA HIS A 371 20.77 10.73 -17.40
C HIS A 371 20.05 10.95 -16.07
N LEU A 372 19.05 11.82 -16.09
CA LEU A 372 18.26 12.09 -14.90
C LEU A 372 16.92 11.36 -15.02
N PHE A 373 16.57 10.56 -14.04
CA PHE A 373 15.28 9.91 -13.91
C PHE A 373 14.39 10.74 -12.99
N THR A 374 13.18 11.01 -13.45
CA THR A 374 12.16 11.71 -12.65
C THR A 374 11.17 10.66 -12.13
N PRO A 375 11.09 10.41 -10.81
CA PRO A 375 10.12 9.49 -10.21
C PRO A 375 8.68 10.01 -10.32
N ALA A 376 7.70 9.10 -10.37
CA ALA A 376 6.27 9.45 -10.37
C ALA A 376 5.80 9.97 -9.01
N ASP A 377 6.41 9.52 -7.91
CA ASP A 377 6.13 10.12 -6.61
C ASP A 377 6.98 11.38 -6.42
N ARG A 378 6.32 12.55 -6.35
CA ARG A 378 6.96 13.86 -6.15
C ARG A 378 7.71 14.00 -4.82
N ARG A 379 7.48 13.08 -3.87
CA ARG A 379 8.22 13.02 -2.60
C ARG A 379 9.63 12.45 -2.76
N ILE A 380 9.92 11.84 -3.90
CA ILE A 380 11.21 11.21 -4.20
C ILE A 380 12.01 12.17 -5.08
N PRO A 381 13.27 12.48 -4.72
CA PRO A 381 14.11 13.33 -5.55
C PRO A 381 14.43 12.64 -6.87
N ARG A 382 14.77 13.43 -7.89
CA ARG A 382 15.25 12.90 -9.17
C ARG A 382 16.50 12.03 -8.95
N ILE A 383 16.64 10.97 -9.73
CA ILE A 383 17.69 9.95 -9.56
C ILE A 383 18.62 9.98 -10.76
N ARG A 384 19.93 10.02 -10.55
CA ARG A 384 20.91 9.91 -11.63
C ARG A 384 21.10 8.45 -11.98
N ILE A 385 20.91 8.11 -13.26
CA ILE A 385 21.10 6.74 -13.78
C ILE A 385 22.10 6.73 -14.92
N GLU A 386 22.80 5.61 -15.10
CA GLU A 386 23.69 5.36 -16.23
C GLU A 386 23.06 4.34 -17.18
N THR A 387 22.77 4.76 -18.42
CA THR A 387 22.15 3.90 -19.44
C THR A 387 22.62 4.29 -20.83
N ARG A 388 22.73 3.31 -21.74
CA ARG A 388 23.00 3.53 -23.17
C ARG A 388 21.73 3.55 -24.01
N GLN A 389 20.60 3.17 -23.43
CA GLN A 389 19.29 3.04 -24.06
C GLN A 389 18.46 4.32 -23.96
N ALA A 390 19.10 5.48 -23.77
CA ALA A 390 18.38 6.71 -23.48
C ALA A 390 17.35 7.11 -24.56
N ASP A 391 17.65 6.82 -25.83
CA ASP A 391 16.75 7.11 -26.94
C ASP A 391 15.53 6.18 -26.99
N THR A 392 15.67 4.90 -26.61
CA THR A 392 14.56 3.95 -26.59
C THR A 392 13.69 4.12 -25.35
N LEU A 393 14.29 4.45 -24.20
CA LEU A 393 13.59 4.67 -22.94
C LEU A 393 12.93 6.06 -22.87
N ALA A 394 13.27 6.98 -23.78
CA ALA A 394 12.65 8.30 -23.85
C ALA A 394 11.15 8.17 -24.16
N GLY A 395 10.30 8.80 -23.34
CA GLY A 395 8.84 8.71 -23.48
C GLY A 395 8.21 7.43 -22.93
N GLN A 396 9.02 6.51 -22.39
CA GLN A 396 8.54 5.28 -21.75
C GLN A 396 8.51 5.43 -20.22
N ARG A 397 7.61 4.67 -19.59
CA ARG A 397 7.55 4.48 -18.14
C ARG A 397 8.53 3.38 -17.77
N ILE A 398 9.48 3.70 -16.89
CA ILE A 398 10.53 2.78 -16.46
C ILE A 398 10.57 2.68 -14.94
N ILE A 399 11.14 1.58 -14.45
CA ILE A 399 11.41 1.34 -13.03
C ILE A 399 12.91 1.55 -12.77
N VAL A 400 13.23 2.31 -11.72
CA VAL A 400 14.60 2.55 -11.24
C VAL A 400 14.70 2.22 -9.76
N ALA A 401 15.79 1.59 -9.35
CA ALA A 401 16.12 1.36 -7.94
C ALA A 401 17.27 2.31 -7.52
N ILE A 402 17.20 2.80 -6.28
CA ILE A 402 18.25 3.66 -5.72
C ILE A 402 19.36 2.78 -5.13
N ASP A 403 20.61 3.08 -5.48
CA ASP A 403 21.79 2.35 -5.00
C ASP A 403 22.45 3.06 -3.82
N GLY A 404 22.48 4.39 -3.86
CA GLY A 404 23.23 5.20 -2.92
C GLY A 404 23.04 6.70 -3.13
N TRP A 405 23.36 7.48 -2.10
CA TRP A 405 23.37 8.94 -2.22
C TRP A 405 24.69 9.50 -1.68
N PRO A 406 25.66 9.80 -2.57
CA PRO A 406 26.96 10.28 -2.15
C PRO A 406 26.90 11.75 -1.69
N ARG A 407 27.90 12.16 -0.91
CA ARG A 407 27.92 13.46 -0.22
C ARG A 407 28.03 14.66 -1.17
N ASN A 408 28.69 14.45 -2.30
CA ASN A 408 29.03 15.45 -3.32
C ASN A 408 27.95 15.59 -4.41
N SER A 409 26.94 14.72 -4.43
CA SER A 409 25.88 14.76 -5.44
C SER A 409 24.59 15.31 -4.86
N ARG A 410 23.97 16.25 -5.60
CA ARG A 410 22.60 16.71 -5.31
C ARG A 410 21.58 15.60 -5.46
N TYR A 411 21.79 14.65 -6.37
CA TYR A 411 20.86 13.56 -6.66
C TYR A 411 21.42 12.19 -6.25
N PRO A 412 20.58 11.25 -5.77
CA PRO A 412 20.99 9.87 -5.57
C PRO A 412 21.40 9.20 -6.89
N ASN A 413 22.27 8.20 -6.80
CA ASN A 413 22.58 7.30 -7.91
C ASN A 413 21.62 6.09 -7.86
N GLY A 414 21.22 5.60 -9.03
CA GLY A 414 20.41 4.40 -9.16
C GLY A 414 20.61 3.71 -10.50
N HIS A 415 19.98 2.55 -10.67
CA HIS A 415 20.07 1.74 -11.88
C HIS A 415 18.68 1.40 -12.43
N PHE A 416 18.61 1.12 -13.73
CA PHE A 416 17.38 0.74 -14.43
C PHE A 416 17.01 -0.70 -14.08
N VAL A 417 15.74 -0.98 -13.81
CA VAL A 417 15.27 -2.34 -13.46
C VAL A 417 14.46 -2.95 -14.60
N ARG A 418 13.45 -2.23 -15.10
CA ARG A 418 12.55 -2.74 -16.14
C ARG A 418 11.81 -1.61 -16.85
N ASN A 419 11.50 -1.83 -18.14
CA ASN A 419 10.61 -1.00 -18.92
C ASN A 419 9.16 -1.50 -18.82
N LEU A 420 8.22 -0.60 -18.58
CA LEU A 420 6.79 -0.90 -18.47
C LEU A 420 6.06 -0.74 -19.81
N GLY A 421 6.35 0.33 -20.53
CA GLY A 421 5.66 0.68 -21.76
C GLY A 421 5.63 2.18 -22.03
N SER A 422 4.87 2.62 -23.03
CA SER A 422 4.77 4.02 -23.44
C SER A 422 3.93 4.85 -22.46
N ALA A 423 4.35 6.08 -22.17
CA ALA A 423 3.55 6.97 -21.31
C ALA A 423 2.20 7.32 -21.94
N GLY A 424 1.13 7.27 -21.14
CA GLY A 424 -0.24 7.50 -21.58
C GLY A 424 -0.96 6.27 -22.15
N ASP A 425 -0.26 5.14 -22.34
CA ASP A 425 -0.92 3.86 -22.56
C ASP A 425 -1.61 3.36 -21.29
N LYS A 426 -2.81 2.80 -21.45
CA LYS A 426 -3.70 2.49 -20.33
C LYS A 426 -3.18 1.37 -19.45
N ASP A 427 -2.70 0.30 -20.07
CA ASP A 427 -2.13 -0.85 -19.35
C ASP A 427 -0.85 -0.44 -18.63
N THR A 428 -0.02 0.36 -19.31
CA THR A 428 1.22 0.91 -18.73
C THR A 428 0.95 1.78 -17.50
N GLU A 429 0.04 2.77 -17.57
CA GLU A 429 -0.27 3.66 -16.44
C GLU A 429 -0.95 2.90 -15.29
N THR A 430 -1.74 1.86 -15.61
CA THR A 430 -2.35 0.96 -14.62
C THR A 430 -1.29 0.11 -13.90
N GLU A 431 -0.27 -0.38 -14.61
CA GLU A 431 0.84 -1.10 -13.97
C GLU A 431 1.68 -0.16 -13.10
N VAL A 432 1.97 1.06 -13.59
CA VAL A 432 2.70 2.11 -12.83
C VAL A 432 1.97 2.43 -11.52
N LEU A 433 0.66 2.69 -11.56
CA LEU A 433 -0.07 3.05 -10.34
C LEU A 433 -0.14 1.87 -9.35
N LEU A 434 -0.20 0.63 -9.83
CA LEU A 434 -0.20 -0.56 -8.97
C LEU A 434 1.16 -0.72 -8.28
N LEU A 435 2.26 -0.53 -8.99
CA LEU A 435 3.62 -0.60 -8.45
C LEU A 435 3.91 0.54 -7.46
N GLU A 436 3.52 1.77 -7.76
CA GLU A 436 3.75 2.93 -6.89
C GLU A 436 3.03 2.83 -5.55
N HIS A 437 1.89 2.14 -5.52
CA HIS A 437 1.12 1.90 -4.31
C HIS A 437 1.39 0.51 -3.70
N ASP A 438 2.43 -0.21 -4.15
CA ASP A 438 2.76 -1.56 -3.66
C ASP A 438 1.52 -2.49 -3.65
N VAL A 439 0.77 -2.53 -4.74
CA VAL A 439 -0.35 -3.46 -4.92
C VAL A 439 0.15 -4.69 -5.66
N PRO A 440 0.19 -5.88 -5.01
CA PRO A 440 0.60 -7.11 -5.67
C PRO A 440 -0.40 -7.48 -6.76
N HIS A 441 0.03 -7.41 -8.02
CA HIS A 441 -0.78 -7.68 -9.20
C HIS A 441 -0.25 -8.86 -10.03
N GLN A 442 0.72 -9.60 -9.49
CA GLN A 442 1.24 -10.82 -10.08
C GLN A 442 0.16 -11.92 -10.10
N PRO A 443 0.18 -12.83 -11.09
CA PRO A 443 -0.70 -13.98 -11.09
C PRO A 443 -0.42 -14.88 -9.88
N PHE A 444 -1.43 -15.64 -9.46
CA PHE A 444 -1.28 -16.61 -8.37
C PHE A 444 -0.28 -17.70 -8.76
N SER A 445 0.63 -18.05 -7.85
CA SER A 445 1.64 -19.08 -8.10
C SER A 445 1.03 -20.48 -8.16
N GLN A 446 1.74 -21.44 -8.77
CA GLN A 446 1.27 -22.82 -8.84
C GLN A 446 1.11 -23.47 -7.45
N SER A 447 1.92 -23.06 -6.46
CA SER A 447 1.76 -23.52 -5.07
C SER A 447 0.42 -23.07 -4.48
N VAL A 448 -0.03 -21.84 -4.74
CA VAL A 448 -1.35 -21.35 -4.35
C VAL A 448 -2.45 -22.13 -5.05
N LEU A 449 -2.35 -22.29 -6.37
CA LEU A 449 -3.37 -23.00 -7.16
C LEU A 449 -3.51 -24.47 -6.77
N SER A 450 -2.44 -25.11 -6.28
CA SER A 450 -2.47 -26.51 -5.83
C SER A 450 -3.36 -26.77 -4.60
N PHE A 451 -3.65 -25.72 -3.81
CA PHE A 451 -4.55 -25.79 -2.66
C PHE A 451 -6.02 -25.54 -3.02
N LEU A 452 -6.32 -25.21 -4.28
CA LEU A 452 -7.70 -25.08 -4.72
C LEU A 452 -8.38 -26.47 -4.75
N PRO A 453 -9.68 -26.54 -4.43
CA PRO A 453 -10.41 -27.79 -4.56
C PRO A 453 -10.44 -28.25 -6.03
N LYS A 454 -10.42 -29.57 -6.23
CA LYS A 454 -10.51 -30.15 -7.57
C LYS A 454 -11.92 -29.94 -8.12
N MET A 455 -11.99 -29.62 -9.42
CA MET A 455 -13.25 -29.53 -10.15
C MET A 455 -13.59 -30.88 -10.82
N PRO A 456 -14.87 -31.28 -10.88
CA PRO A 456 -16.04 -30.60 -10.34
C PRO A 456 -16.15 -30.69 -8.81
N TRP A 457 -16.62 -29.61 -8.17
CA TRP A 457 -16.82 -29.54 -6.72
C TRP A 457 -18.31 -29.62 -6.36
N SER A 458 -18.65 -30.40 -5.35
CA SER A 458 -19.99 -30.52 -4.77
C SER A 458 -19.90 -30.57 -3.24
N ILE A 459 -21.01 -30.21 -2.58
CA ILE A 459 -21.11 -30.27 -1.12
C ILE A 459 -21.04 -31.74 -0.67
N THR A 460 -20.18 -32.01 0.32
CA THR A 460 -19.96 -33.37 0.83
C THR A 460 -20.79 -33.65 2.09
N GLU A 461 -20.98 -34.93 2.42
CA GLU A 461 -21.65 -35.32 3.68
C GLU A 461 -20.89 -34.86 4.92
N GLN A 462 -19.55 -34.74 4.82
CA GLN A 462 -18.72 -34.21 5.91
C GLN A 462 -19.02 -32.73 6.16
N ASP A 463 -19.25 -31.95 5.09
CA ASP A 463 -19.63 -30.54 5.20
C ASP A 463 -20.98 -30.37 5.89
N MET A 464 -21.92 -31.32 5.67
CA MET A 464 -23.24 -31.28 6.29
C MET A 464 -23.21 -31.58 7.79
N LYS A 465 -22.20 -32.28 8.31
CA LYS A 465 -22.17 -32.73 9.73
C LYS A 465 -22.21 -31.57 10.74
N TYR A 466 -21.54 -30.46 10.44
CA TYR A 466 -21.43 -29.30 11.31
C TYR A 466 -22.14 -28.06 10.74
N ARG A 467 -22.98 -28.25 9.72
CA ARG A 467 -23.71 -27.18 9.06
C ARG A 467 -25.21 -27.40 9.14
N GLU A 468 -25.93 -26.32 9.36
CA GLU A 468 -27.37 -26.32 9.29
C GLU A 468 -27.85 -26.19 7.84
N ASP A 469 -28.85 -26.99 7.47
CA ASP A 469 -29.48 -26.88 6.16
C ASP A 469 -30.54 -25.78 6.16
N LEU A 470 -30.27 -24.71 5.42
CA LEU A 470 -31.15 -23.55 5.29
C LEU A 470 -31.65 -23.37 3.85
N ARG A 471 -31.52 -24.40 2.99
CA ARG A 471 -31.89 -24.33 1.56
C ARG A 471 -33.39 -24.14 1.29
N TYR A 472 -34.21 -24.41 2.31
CA TYR A 472 -35.66 -24.19 2.28
C TYR A 472 -36.04 -22.71 2.41
N LEU A 473 -35.12 -21.84 2.83
CA LEU A 473 -35.38 -20.40 2.98
C LEU A 473 -35.34 -19.66 1.64
N TYR A 474 -36.15 -18.60 1.55
CA TYR A 474 -36.14 -17.65 0.43
C TYR A 474 -35.08 -16.57 0.64
N VAL A 475 -33.84 -16.96 0.37
CA VAL A 475 -32.66 -16.09 0.45
C VAL A 475 -32.46 -15.37 -0.89
N CYS A 476 -32.09 -14.09 -0.87
CA CYS A 476 -31.69 -13.34 -2.08
C CYS A 476 -30.46 -12.46 -1.83
N SER A 477 -29.69 -12.17 -2.87
CA SER A 477 -28.60 -11.18 -2.82
C SER A 477 -28.98 -9.89 -3.55
N VAL A 478 -28.45 -8.75 -3.10
CA VAL A 478 -28.67 -7.44 -3.72
C VAL A 478 -27.33 -6.75 -3.94
N ASP A 479 -26.91 -6.68 -5.19
CA ASP A 479 -25.54 -6.33 -5.57
C ASP A 479 -25.49 -5.19 -6.60
N PRO A 480 -24.32 -4.54 -6.79
CA PRO A 480 -24.10 -3.65 -7.93
C PRO A 480 -24.20 -4.42 -9.26
N PRO A 481 -24.58 -3.74 -10.36
CA PRO A 481 -24.59 -4.37 -11.68
C PRO A 481 -23.17 -4.82 -12.08
N GLY A 482 -23.06 -6.06 -12.56
CA GLY A 482 -21.80 -6.71 -12.96
C GLY A 482 -21.02 -7.38 -11.83
N CYS A 483 -21.57 -7.46 -10.61
CA CYS A 483 -20.93 -8.15 -9.49
C CYS A 483 -20.78 -9.66 -9.77
N THR A 484 -19.59 -10.21 -9.53
CA THR A 484 -19.30 -11.65 -9.68
C THR A 484 -18.94 -12.31 -8.33
N ASP A 485 -18.41 -11.51 -7.41
CA ASP A 485 -17.99 -11.84 -6.05
C ASP A 485 -19.09 -11.51 -5.03
N ILE A 486 -20.20 -12.26 -5.07
CA ILE A 486 -21.34 -12.06 -4.17
C ILE A 486 -21.02 -12.67 -2.81
N ASP A 487 -20.66 -11.82 -1.85
CA ASP A 487 -20.32 -12.21 -0.47
C ASP A 487 -21.56 -12.45 0.40
N ASP A 488 -22.61 -11.66 0.22
CA ASP A 488 -23.74 -11.57 1.15
C ASP A 488 -25.09 -11.92 0.52
N ALA A 489 -25.95 -12.51 1.34
CA ALA A 489 -27.34 -12.75 1.00
C ALA A 489 -28.23 -12.58 2.24
N LEU A 490 -29.49 -12.21 2.01
CA LEU A 490 -30.43 -11.79 3.04
C LEU A 490 -31.72 -12.58 2.96
N HIS A 491 -32.35 -12.79 4.11
CA HIS A 491 -33.75 -13.22 4.17
C HIS A 491 -34.50 -12.55 5.33
N PHE A 492 -35.82 -12.49 5.17
CA PHE A 492 -36.78 -12.12 6.19
C PHE A 492 -37.95 -13.09 6.15
N ARG A 493 -38.42 -13.51 7.33
CA ARG A 493 -39.60 -14.37 7.49
C ARG A 493 -40.36 -14.02 8.77
N GLU A 494 -41.68 -14.05 8.72
CA GLU A 494 -42.51 -13.93 9.92
C GLU A 494 -42.63 -15.28 10.63
N LEU A 495 -42.53 -15.26 11.96
CA LEU A 495 -42.66 -16.43 12.82
C LEU A 495 -44.09 -16.54 13.38
N GLU A 496 -44.50 -17.74 13.75
CA GLU A 496 -45.84 -18.02 14.29
C GLU A 496 -46.16 -17.23 15.58
N ASN A 497 -45.14 -16.86 16.34
CA ASN A 497 -45.26 -16.08 17.57
C ASN A 497 -45.43 -14.55 17.32
N GLY A 498 -45.49 -14.12 16.06
CA GLY A 498 -45.60 -12.71 15.67
C GLY A 498 -44.27 -11.95 15.65
N ASN A 499 -43.14 -12.60 15.97
CA ASN A 499 -41.82 -12.02 15.74
C ASN A 499 -41.38 -12.24 14.29
N THR A 500 -40.25 -11.63 13.94
CA THR A 500 -39.63 -11.75 12.61
C THR A 500 -38.26 -12.40 12.75
N GLU A 501 -37.96 -13.37 11.90
CA GLU A 501 -36.62 -13.92 11.72
C GLU A 501 -35.94 -13.19 10.56
N VAL A 502 -34.74 -12.67 10.81
CA VAL A 502 -33.91 -12.01 9.81
C VAL A 502 -32.55 -12.70 9.77
N GLY A 503 -32.07 -13.03 8.57
CA GLY A 503 -30.76 -13.64 8.39
C GLY A 503 -29.87 -12.87 7.43
N VAL A 504 -28.61 -12.73 7.82
CA VAL A 504 -27.49 -12.35 6.96
C VAL A 504 -26.63 -13.59 6.77
N HIS A 505 -26.45 -14.00 5.52
CA HIS A 505 -25.70 -15.18 5.12
C HIS A 505 -24.45 -14.73 4.36
N ILE A 506 -23.27 -15.02 4.88
CA ILE A 506 -22.00 -14.61 4.28
C ILE A 506 -21.27 -15.82 3.71
N ALA A 507 -20.66 -15.68 2.53
CA ALA A 507 -19.84 -16.71 1.90
C ALA A 507 -18.79 -17.30 2.86
N ASP A 508 -18.75 -18.63 3.01
CA ASP A 508 -17.82 -19.28 3.94
C ASP A 508 -16.45 -19.56 3.32
N VAL A 509 -15.68 -18.49 3.09
CA VAL A 509 -14.33 -18.60 2.51
C VAL A 509 -13.34 -19.30 3.45
N SER A 510 -13.57 -19.20 4.77
CA SER A 510 -12.71 -19.82 5.80
C SER A 510 -12.66 -21.36 5.71
N HIS A 511 -13.67 -21.97 5.08
CA HIS A 511 -13.68 -23.40 4.80
C HIS A 511 -12.63 -23.79 3.76
N PHE A 512 -12.48 -23.00 2.68
CA PHE A 512 -11.55 -23.27 1.60
C PHE A 512 -10.12 -22.79 1.90
N ILE A 513 -9.98 -21.69 2.67
CA ILE A 513 -8.68 -21.10 3.01
C ILE A 513 -8.28 -21.51 4.43
N ARG A 514 -7.55 -22.61 4.55
CA ARG A 514 -7.01 -23.12 5.82
C ARG A 514 -5.72 -22.37 6.23
N PRO A 515 -5.51 -22.12 7.54
CA PRO A 515 -4.38 -21.32 8.02
C PRO A 515 -3.03 -21.95 7.69
N GLY A 516 -2.04 -21.11 7.36
CA GLY A 516 -0.65 -21.51 7.15
C GLY A 516 -0.33 -22.21 5.83
N ASN A 517 -1.31 -22.32 4.91
CA ASN A 517 -1.05 -22.78 3.54
C ASN A 517 -0.65 -21.61 2.62
N ALA A 518 -0.15 -21.91 1.42
CA ALA A 518 0.30 -20.86 0.49
C ALA A 518 -0.83 -19.91 0.05
N LEU A 519 -2.07 -20.42 -0.02
CA LEU A 519 -3.24 -19.61 -0.37
C LEU A 519 -3.59 -18.60 0.73
N ASP A 520 -3.45 -18.97 1.99
CA ASP A 520 -3.63 -18.12 3.17
C ASP A 520 -2.53 -17.06 3.25
N GLU A 521 -1.27 -17.45 3.04
CA GLU A 521 -0.13 -16.52 3.02
C GLU A 521 -0.28 -15.47 1.90
N GLU A 522 -0.68 -15.88 0.69
CA GLU A 522 -0.90 -14.95 -0.43
C GLU A 522 -2.11 -14.05 -0.17
N SER A 523 -3.19 -14.58 0.39
CA SER A 523 -4.37 -13.80 0.78
C SER A 523 -4.05 -12.77 1.86
N ALA A 524 -3.23 -13.14 2.86
CA ALA A 524 -2.73 -12.25 3.89
C ALA A 524 -1.78 -11.18 3.33
N LYS A 525 -0.93 -11.55 2.36
CA LYS A 525 -0.02 -10.62 1.67
C LYS A 525 -0.78 -9.56 0.89
N ARG A 526 -1.83 -9.95 0.13
CA ARG A 526 -2.70 -9.01 -0.61
C ARG A 526 -3.59 -8.20 0.33
N GLY A 527 -4.17 -8.83 1.35
CA GLY A 527 -4.96 -8.23 2.42
C GLY A 527 -6.35 -7.72 2.02
N THR A 528 -6.51 -7.16 0.82
CA THR A 528 -7.78 -6.70 0.26
C THR A 528 -7.78 -6.82 -1.26
N THR A 529 -8.94 -7.07 -1.86
CA THR A 529 -9.15 -6.88 -3.31
C THR A 529 -9.08 -5.40 -3.65
N VAL A 530 -8.43 -5.04 -4.75
CA VAL A 530 -8.29 -3.65 -5.22
C VAL A 530 -9.17 -3.45 -6.46
N TYR A 531 -10.09 -2.49 -6.39
CA TYR A 531 -10.98 -2.15 -7.49
C TYR A 531 -10.46 -0.89 -8.19
N LEU A 532 -10.13 -1.00 -9.46
CA LEU A 532 -9.78 0.09 -10.37
C LEU A 532 -10.97 0.37 -11.31
N CYS A 533 -10.81 1.28 -12.27
CA CYS A 533 -11.88 1.65 -13.19
C CYS A 533 -12.19 0.54 -14.21
N GLU A 534 -11.20 -0.07 -14.88
CA GLU A 534 -11.44 -1.28 -15.70
C GLU A 534 -11.22 -2.60 -14.96
N LYS A 535 -10.24 -2.64 -14.05
CA LYS A 535 -9.71 -3.90 -13.55
C LYS A 535 -9.97 -4.11 -12.06
N ARG A 536 -10.16 -5.37 -11.68
CA ARG A 536 -10.19 -5.83 -10.30
C ARG A 536 -8.96 -6.71 -10.04
N ILE A 537 -8.22 -6.43 -8.98
CA ILE A 537 -7.09 -7.25 -8.53
C ILE A 537 -7.54 -8.06 -7.33
N ASP A 538 -7.80 -9.35 -7.57
CA ASP A 538 -8.41 -10.24 -6.59
C ASP A 538 -7.47 -10.63 -5.45
N MET A 539 -8.01 -10.67 -4.23
CA MET A 539 -7.30 -11.22 -3.07
C MET A 539 -7.17 -12.75 -3.16
N VAL A 540 -8.21 -13.42 -3.69
CA VAL A 540 -8.29 -14.89 -3.80
C VAL A 540 -8.46 -15.30 -5.28
N PRO A 541 -8.05 -16.51 -5.69
CA PRO A 541 -8.19 -16.94 -7.08
C PRO A 541 -9.65 -16.91 -7.59
N GLU A 542 -9.81 -16.62 -8.88
CA GLU A 542 -11.11 -16.45 -9.55
C GLU A 542 -12.07 -17.63 -9.33
N LEU A 543 -11.53 -18.86 -9.28
CA LEU A 543 -12.31 -20.07 -9.00
C LEU A 543 -13.02 -20.00 -7.64
N LEU A 544 -12.39 -19.41 -6.62
CA LEU A 544 -13.01 -19.21 -5.31
C LEU A 544 -13.91 -17.98 -5.31
N SER A 545 -13.42 -16.83 -5.79
CA SER A 545 -14.16 -15.56 -5.70
C SER A 545 -15.43 -15.54 -6.54
N SER A 546 -15.37 -15.95 -7.81
CA SER A 546 -16.48 -15.82 -8.76
C SER A 546 -17.38 -17.06 -8.84
N ASN A 547 -16.95 -18.20 -8.30
CA ASN A 547 -17.68 -19.47 -8.44
C ASN A 547 -18.00 -20.15 -7.11
N LEU A 548 -16.99 -20.70 -6.43
CA LEU A 548 -17.22 -21.61 -5.30
C LEU A 548 -17.73 -20.91 -4.04
N CYS A 549 -17.21 -19.72 -3.73
CA CYS A 549 -17.64 -18.95 -2.56
C CYS A 549 -18.81 -18.02 -2.88
N SER A 550 -18.86 -17.48 -4.10
CA SER A 550 -19.93 -16.56 -4.54
C SER A 550 -21.32 -17.19 -4.37
N LEU A 551 -22.22 -16.46 -3.69
CA LEU A 551 -23.58 -16.88 -3.36
C LEU A 551 -24.54 -16.76 -4.56
N ARG A 552 -24.16 -17.39 -5.68
CA ARG A 552 -24.90 -17.38 -6.94
C ARG A 552 -26.31 -17.95 -6.79
N SER A 553 -27.23 -17.45 -7.60
CA SER A 553 -28.61 -17.92 -7.62
C SER A 553 -28.75 -19.37 -8.08
N ASN A 554 -29.69 -20.08 -7.46
CA ASN A 554 -30.11 -21.45 -7.72
C ASN A 554 -29.01 -22.51 -7.60
N VAL A 555 -27.94 -22.24 -6.84
CA VAL A 555 -26.89 -23.22 -6.55
C VAL A 555 -26.64 -23.30 -5.05
N ASP A 556 -26.46 -24.52 -4.54
CA ASP A 556 -26.12 -24.74 -3.13
C ASP A 556 -24.71 -24.21 -2.83
N ARG A 557 -24.59 -23.44 -1.75
CA ARG A 557 -23.35 -22.78 -1.32
C ARG A 557 -23.17 -22.85 0.18
N LEU A 558 -21.91 -22.91 0.60
CA LEU A 558 -21.52 -22.86 2.01
C LEU A 558 -21.54 -21.42 2.50
N ALA A 559 -22.19 -21.18 3.64
CA ALA A 559 -22.28 -19.86 4.24
C ALA A 559 -22.01 -19.91 5.75
N PHE A 560 -21.70 -18.74 6.30
CA PHE A 560 -21.75 -18.42 7.71
C PHE A 560 -22.94 -17.50 7.93
N SER A 561 -23.95 -17.99 8.65
CA SER A 561 -25.20 -17.29 8.88
C SER A 561 -25.22 -16.63 10.26
N CYS A 562 -25.61 -15.35 10.27
CA CYS A 562 -26.04 -14.62 11.46
C CYS A 562 -27.55 -14.43 11.38
N ILE A 563 -28.29 -15.00 12.32
CA ILE A 563 -29.75 -15.02 12.33
C ILE A 563 -30.23 -14.35 13.61
N TRP A 564 -31.15 -13.40 13.47
CA TRP A 564 -31.79 -12.71 14.58
C TRP A 564 -33.28 -13.01 14.62
N GLU A 565 -33.79 -13.19 15.83
CA GLU A 565 -35.20 -13.01 16.12
C GLU A 565 -35.41 -11.57 16.59
N MET A 566 -36.27 -10.84 15.87
CA MET A 566 -36.55 -9.43 16.09
C MET A 566 -38.05 -9.19 16.26
N ASN A 567 -38.40 -8.18 17.05
CA ASN A 567 -39.76 -7.65 17.05
C ASN A 567 -39.96 -6.61 15.92
N HIS A 568 -41.20 -6.17 15.70
CA HIS A 568 -41.53 -5.16 14.69
C HIS A 568 -40.91 -3.77 14.94
N LYS A 569 -40.29 -3.53 16.10
CA LYS A 569 -39.50 -2.32 16.41
C LYS A 569 -38.00 -2.50 16.09
N ALA A 570 -37.63 -3.59 15.41
CA ALA A 570 -36.26 -3.94 15.10
C ALA A 570 -35.36 -4.06 16.36
N GLU A 571 -35.91 -4.55 17.47
CA GLU A 571 -35.14 -4.89 18.66
C GLU A 571 -34.77 -6.36 18.60
N ILE A 572 -33.48 -6.68 18.83
CA ILE A 572 -32.99 -8.05 18.84
C ILE A 572 -33.40 -8.73 20.14
N LEU A 573 -34.13 -9.83 20.01
CA LEU A 573 -34.53 -10.69 21.13
C LEU A 573 -33.55 -11.85 21.31
N LYS A 574 -33.09 -12.43 20.20
CA LYS A 574 -32.16 -13.56 20.18
C LYS A 574 -31.25 -13.48 18.97
N THR A 575 -29.97 -13.79 19.17
CA THR A 575 -28.96 -13.87 18.10
C THR A 575 -28.43 -15.29 18.02
N ARG A 576 -28.27 -15.79 16.80
CA ARG A 576 -27.76 -17.13 16.50
C ARG A 576 -26.70 -17.05 15.40
N PHE A 577 -25.53 -17.63 15.66
CA PHE A 577 -24.46 -17.77 14.68
C PHE A 577 -24.30 -19.24 14.33
N THR A 578 -24.30 -19.58 13.04
CA THR A 578 -24.19 -20.97 12.60
C THR A 578 -23.49 -21.07 11.25
N LYS A 579 -22.71 -22.13 11.06
CA LYS A 579 -22.27 -22.52 9.71
C LYS A 579 -23.46 -23.18 9.02
N SER A 580 -23.70 -22.86 7.76
CA SER A 580 -24.90 -23.31 7.06
C SER A 580 -24.65 -23.64 5.60
N ILE A 581 -25.65 -24.27 4.98
CA ILE A 581 -25.78 -24.44 3.54
C ILE A 581 -27.01 -23.68 3.10
N ILE A 582 -26.85 -22.81 2.11
CA ILE A 582 -27.95 -22.00 1.55
C ILE A 582 -28.06 -22.22 0.05
N ASN A 583 -29.23 -21.88 -0.48
CA ASN A 583 -29.49 -21.82 -1.91
C ASN A 583 -30.17 -20.48 -2.19
N SER A 584 -29.40 -19.51 -2.70
CA SER A 584 -29.93 -18.19 -3.02
C SER A 584 -30.93 -18.31 -4.16
N LYS A 585 -32.17 -17.85 -3.99
CA LYS A 585 -33.24 -17.97 -5.00
C LYS A 585 -33.17 -16.89 -6.07
N ALA A 586 -32.55 -15.76 -5.76
CA ALA A 586 -32.35 -14.66 -6.69
C ALA A 586 -31.08 -13.87 -6.39
N SER A 587 -30.42 -13.42 -7.45
CA SER A 587 -29.35 -12.41 -7.39
C SER A 587 -29.89 -11.18 -8.11
N LEU A 588 -30.05 -10.08 -7.38
CA LEU A 588 -30.73 -8.88 -7.86
C LEU A 588 -29.78 -7.70 -7.89
N THR A 589 -29.97 -6.80 -8.85
CA THR A 589 -29.36 -5.47 -8.78
C THR A 589 -30.11 -4.56 -7.82
N TYR A 590 -29.46 -3.52 -7.30
CA TYR A 590 -30.12 -2.49 -6.48
C TYR A 590 -31.36 -1.88 -7.15
N ALA A 591 -31.33 -1.70 -8.46
CA ALA A 591 -32.45 -1.16 -9.22
C ALA A 591 -33.62 -2.16 -9.30
N GLU A 592 -33.34 -3.44 -9.59
CA GLU A 592 -34.36 -4.49 -9.64
C GLU A 592 -34.99 -4.73 -8.26
N ALA A 593 -34.19 -4.76 -7.20
CA ALA A 593 -34.69 -4.88 -5.84
C ALA A 593 -35.60 -3.70 -5.47
N GLN A 594 -35.23 -2.47 -5.84
CA GLN A 594 -36.04 -1.28 -5.59
C GLN A 594 -37.37 -1.35 -6.36
N MET A 595 -37.34 -1.71 -7.64
CA MET A 595 -38.55 -1.89 -8.45
C MET A 595 -39.50 -2.94 -7.86
N ARG A 596 -38.97 -4.04 -7.30
CA ARG A 596 -39.79 -5.06 -6.62
C ARG A 596 -40.42 -4.54 -5.34
N ILE A 597 -39.66 -3.81 -4.52
CA ILE A 597 -40.15 -3.23 -3.27
C ILE A 597 -41.29 -2.25 -3.55
N ASP A 598 -41.13 -1.39 -4.57
CA ASP A 598 -42.06 -0.31 -4.90
C ASP A 598 -43.31 -0.80 -5.66
N SER A 599 -43.20 -1.88 -6.43
CA SER A 599 -44.30 -2.44 -7.22
C SER A 599 -45.34 -3.12 -6.34
N ALA A 600 -46.58 -2.61 -6.29
CA ALA A 600 -47.67 -3.22 -5.51
C ALA A 600 -48.19 -4.56 -6.08
N THR A 601 -47.85 -4.89 -7.33
CA THR A 601 -48.37 -6.09 -8.01
C THR A 601 -47.51 -7.33 -7.80
N MET A 602 -46.24 -7.16 -7.44
CA MET A 602 -45.32 -8.27 -7.15
C MET A 602 -45.46 -8.68 -5.68
N ASN A 603 -45.87 -9.92 -5.42
CA ASN A 603 -46.12 -10.45 -4.07
C ASN A 603 -45.54 -11.86 -3.86
N ASP A 604 -44.49 -12.20 -4.61
CA ASP A 604 -43.72 -13.42 -4.35
C ASP A 604 -42.96 -13.34 -3.02
N ASP A 605 -42.52 -14.49 -2.51
CA ASP A 605 -41.86 -14.60 -1.19
C ASP A 605 -40.61 -13.72 -1.07
N ILE A 606 -39.85 -13.55 -2.17
CA ILE A 606 -38.66 -12.69 -2.18
C ILE A 606 -39.06 -11.22 -2.06
N THR A 607 -40.10 -10.78 -2.77
CA THR A 607 -40.59 -9.41 -2.68
C THR A 607 -41.15 -9.10 -1.28
N THR A 608 -41.88 -10.03 -0.68
CA THR A 608 -42.36 -9.88 0.71
C THR A 608 -41.20 -9.79 1.70
N SER A 609 -40.20 -10.64 1.54
CA SER A 609 -38.94 -10.61 2.31
C SER A 609 -38.23 -9.25 2.18
N LEU A 610 -38.03 -8.74 0.96
CA LEU A 610 -37.39 -7.44 0.71
C LEU A 610 -38.15 -6.26 1.34
N ARG A 611 -39.49 -6.27 1.31
CA ARG A 611 -40.30 -5.24 1.97
C ARG A 611 -40.17 -5.29 3.49
N GLY A 612 -40.17 -6.49 4.07
CA GLY A 612 -39.93 -6.71 5.50
C GLY A 612 -38.56 -6.19 5.93
N LEU A 613 -37.51 -6.54 5.17
CA LEU A 613 -36.16 -6.03 5.36
C LEU A 613 -36.11 -4.50 5.28
N ASN A 614 -36.68 -3.88 4.24
CA ASN A 614 -36.66 -2.43 4.06
C ASN A 614 -37.37 -1.70 5.22
N LYS A 615 -38.50 -2.24 5.71
CA LYS A 615 -39.24 -1.68 6.85
C LYS A 615 -38.38 -1.67 8.12
N LEU A 616 -37.72 -2.79 8.44
CA LEU A 616 -36.84 -2.89 9.60
C LEU A 616 -35.58 -2.02 9.44
N ALA A 617 -34.99 -1.97 8.25
CA ALA A 617 -33.81 -1.15 7.98
C ALA A 617 -34.06 0.35 8.21
N LYS A 618 -35.24 0.87 7.83
CA LYS A 618 -35.62 2.27 8.13
C LYS A 618 -35.63 2.55 9.63
N ILE A 619 -36.08 1.59 10.45
CA ILE A 619 -36.09 1.71 11.92
C ILE A 619 -34.66 1.66 12.47
N LEU A 620 -33.83 0.72 12.00
CA LEU A 620 -32.44 0.58 12.42
C LEU A 620 -31.63 1.85 12.11
N LYS A 621 -31.75 2.37 10.89
CA LYS A 621 -31.10 3.61 10.46
C LYS A 621 -31.48 4.78 11.35
N LYS A 622 -32.79 4.93 11.64
CA LYS A 622 -33.26 6.00 12.53
C LYS A 622 -32.64 5.90 13.92
N LYS A 623 -32.65 4.70 14.52
CA LYS A 623 -32.00 4.45 15.83
C LYS A 623 -30.50 4.80 15.80
N ARG A 624 -29.80 4.43 14.72
CA ARG A 624 -28.37 4.72 14.54
C ARG A 624 -28.09 6.22 14.44
N ILE A 625 -28.93 6.97 13.72
CA ILE A 625 -28.85 8.45 13.65
C ILE A 625 -29.15 9.08 15.02
N ASP A 626 -30.20 8.62 15.70
CA ASP A 626 -30.59 9.12 17.04
C ASP A 626 -29.48 8.89 18.09
N ASN A 627 -28.69 7.83 17.92
CA ASN A 627 -27.51 7.51 18.73
C ASN A 627 -26.27 8.38 18.39
N GLY A 628 -26.32 9.17 17.31
CA GLY A 628 -25.27 10.11 16.91
C GLY A 628 -24.35 9.65 15.78
N ALA A 629 -24.76 8.66 14.98
CA ALA A 629 -23.97 8.28 13.81
C ALA A 629 -23.97 9.36 12.73
N LEU A 630 -22.81 9.57 12.11
CA LEU A 630 -22.63 10.61 11.09
C LEU A 630 -23.06 10.08 9.72
N THR A 631 -24.04 10.74 9.10
CA THR A 631 -24.36 10.52 7.68
C THR A 631 -23.51 11.48 6.86
N LEU A 632 -22.41 10.98 6.30
CA LEU A 632 -21.46 11.77 5.54
C LEU A 632 -21.60 11.53 4.04
N SER A 633 -21.30 12.55 3.25
CA SER A 633 -21.37 12.51 1.79
C SER A 633 -19.96 12.57 1.21
N SER A 634 -19.65 11.66 0.29
CA SER A 634 -18.46 11.73 -0.56
C SER A 634 -18.92 11.73 -2.02
N PRO A 635 -18.32 12.56 -2.90
CA PRO A 635 -18.62 12.51 -4.33
C PRO A 635 -18.02 11.23 -4.93
N GLU A 636 -18.75 10.11 -4.84
CA GLU A 636 -18.40 8.86 -5.52
C GLU A 636 -18.81 8.93 -7.00
N VAL A 637 -17.85 8.66 -7.89
CA VAL A 637 -18.05 8.68 -9.35
C VAL A 637 -17.81 7.30 -9.94
N ARG A 638 -18.60 6.95 -10.96
CA ARG A 638 -18.42 5.72 -11.76
C ARG A 638 -18.36 6.10 -13.24
N PHE A 639 -17.41 5.50 -13.95
CA PHE A 639 -17.29 5.63 -15.39
C PHE A 639 -18.18 4.60 -16.10
N HIS A 640 -18.87 5.04 -17.14
CA HIS A 640 -19.39 4.16 -18.17
C HIS A 640 -18.31 4.03 -19.24
N MET A 641 -17.77 2.82 -19.37
CA MET A 641 -16.70 2.50 -20.29
C MET A 641 -17.30 1.98 -21.60
N ASP A 642 -16.69 2.36 -22.72
CA ASP A 642 -17.00 1.78 -24.03
C ASP A 642 -16.65 0.28 -24.05
N SER A 643 -17.49 -0.52 -24.71
CA SER A 643 -17.32 -1.97 -24.78
C SER A 643 -16.18 -2.43 -25.68
N GLU A 644 -15.79 -1.62 -26.67
CA GLU A 644 -14.74 -1.95 -27.64
C GLU A 644 -13.43 -1.26 -27.31
N THR A 645 -13.44 0.05 -27.04
CA THR A 645 -12.21 0.81 -26.77
C THR A 645 -11.82 0.80 -25.30
N HIS A 646 -12.74 0.43 -24.40
CA HIS A 646 -12.59 0.60 -22.96
C HIS A 646 -12.26 2.05 -22.56
N ASP A 647 -12.65 3.05 -23.35
CA ASP A 647 -12.53 4.46 -22.96
C ASP A 647 -13.75 4.93 -22.15
N PRO A 648 -13.57 5.88 -21.21
CA PRO A 648 -14.70 6.45 -20.48
C PRO A 648 -15.56 7.33 -21.40
N ILE A 649 -16.81 6.91 -21.65
CA ILE A 649 -17.80 7.67 -22.43
C ILE A 649 -18.48 8.73 -21.56
N ASP A 650 -18.89 8.32 -20.36
CA ASP A 650 -19.66 9.17 -19.45
C ASP A 650 -19.22 8.95 -18.00
N LEU A 651 -19.31 10.02 -17.21
CA LEU A 651 -18.99 10.00 -15.79
C LEU A 651 -20.25 10.36 -15.01
N GLN A 652 -20.74 9.40 -14.22
CA GLN A 652 -21.96 9.55 -13.45
C GLN A 652 -21.65 9.50 -11.95
N THR A 653 -22.33 10.36 -11.20
CA THR A 653 -22.36 10.28 -9.74
C THR A 653 -23.22 9.09 -9.33
N LYS A 654 -22.76 8.35 -8.33
CA LYS A 654 -23.50 7.18 -7.83
C LYS A 654 -24.75 7.65 -7.09
N GLU A 655 -25.92 7.32 -7.63
CA GLU A 655 -27.19 7.55 -6.95
C GLU A 655 -27.39 6.49 -5.86
N LEU A 656 -27.66 6.95 -4.62
CA LEU A 656 -27.97 6.08 -3.50
C LEU A 656 -29.48 5.79 -3.46
N LYS A 657 -29.86 4.51 -3.54
CA LYS A 657 -31.25 4.06 -3.42
C LYS A 657 -31.57 3.59 -1.99
N GLU A 658 -32.86 3.44 -1.67
CA GLU A 658 -33.25 2.90 -0.35
C GLU A 658 -32.69 1.49 -0.14
N THR A 659 -32.65 0.66 -1.19
CA THR A 659 -32.06 -0.68 -1.15
C THR A 659 -30.58 -0.69 -0.76
N ASN A 660 -29.79 0.34 -1.13
CA ASN A 660 -28.41 0.48 -0.66
C ASN A 660 -28.37 0.63 0.86
N SER A 661 -29.23 1.51 1.38
CA SER A 661 -29.34 1.74 2.82
C SER A 661 -29.87 0.50 3.56
N MET A 662 -30.78 -0.26 2.95
CA MET A 662 -31.31 -1.50 3.53
C MET A 662 -30.20 -2.52 3.77
N VAL A 663 -29.40 -2.82 2.75
CA VAL A 663 -28.28 -3.76 2.86
C VAL A 663 -27.26 -3.24 3.87
N GLU A 664 -26.93 -1.95 3.83
CA GLU A 664 -25.97 -1.32 4.75
C GLU A 664 -26.33 -1.56 6.22
N GLU A 665 -27.57 -1.30 6.65
CA GLU A 665 -27.96 -1.44 8.06
C GLU A 665 -27.85 -2.89 8.55
N PHE A 666 -28.22 -3.88 7.73
CA PHE A 666 -28.09 -5.29 8.13
C PHE A 666 -26.64 -5.76 8.14
N MET A 667 -25.80 -5.29 7.23
CA MET A 667 -24.36 -5.57 7.27
C MET A 667 -23.70 -4.94 8.50
N LEU A 668 -24.06 -3.70 8.85
CA LEU A 668 -23.59 -3.05 10.08
C LEU A 668 -24.01 -3.84 11.32
N LEU A 669 -25.27 -4.30 11.36
CA LEU A 669 -25.78 -5.08 12.47
C LEU A 669 -25.08 -6.44 12.60
N ALA A 670 -24.82 -7.13 11.48
CA ALA A 670 -24.01 -8.34 11.42
C ALA A 670 -22.63 -8.12 12.02
N ASN A 671 -21.94 -7.08 11.55
CA ASN A 671 -20.61 -6.69 12.00
C ASN A 671 -20.56 -6.39 13.50
N ILE A 672 -21.53 -5.63 14.04
CA ILE A 672 -21.59 -5.32 15.48
C ILE A 672 -21.88 -6.58 16.31
N SER A 673 -22.85 -7.40 15.88
CA SER A 673 -23.21 -8.63 16.59
C SER A 673 -22.04 -9.61 16.65
N VAL A 674 -21.32 -9.78 15.54
CA VAL A 674 -20.12 -10.61 15.47
C VAL A 674 -18.99 -10.03 16.31
N ALA A 675 -18.75 -8.71 16.25
CA ALA A 675 -17.73 -8.05 17.06
C ALA A 675 -17.94 -8.31 18.56
N GLN A 676 -19.17 -8.17 19.04
CA GLN A 676 -19.52 -8.46 20.43
C GLN A 676 -19.29 -9.93 20.78
N LYS A 677 -19.70 -10.87 19.91
CA LYS A 677 -19.54 -12.31 20.15
C LYS A 677 -18.06 -12.71 20.21
N ILE A 678 -17.24 -12.30 19.26
CA ILE A 678 -15.81 -12.66 19.25
C ILE A 678 -15.05 -12.00 20.40
N TYR A 679 -15.40 -10.78 20.78
CA TYR A 679 -14.75 -10.10 21.90
C TYR A 679 -15.11 -10.74 23.25
N ASN A 680 -16.37 -11.14 23.44
CA ASN A 680 -16.80 -11.82 24.66
C ASN A 680 -16.09 -13.16 24.87
N GLU A 681 -15.86 -13.93 23.81
CA GLU A 681 -15.17 -15.21 23.88
C GLU A 681 -13.63 -15.04 23.90
N PHE A 682 -13.12 -14.05 23.18
CA PHE A 682 -11.68 -13.86 22.94
C PHE A 682 -11.24 -12.40 23.17
N PRO A 683 -11.27 -11.90 24.42
CA PRO A 683 -11.03 -10.49 24.72
C PRO A 683 -9.60 -10.02 24.41
N GLU A 684 -8.61 -10.93 24.41
CA GLU A 684 -7.19 -10.57 24.19
C GLU A 684 -6.73 -10.69 22.72
N PHE A 685 -7.52 -11.32 21.85
CA PHE A 685 -7.09 -11.61 20.47
C PHE A 685 -8.24 -11.49 19.46
N ALA A 686 -9.24 -10.66 19.74
CA ALA A 686 -10.25 -10.29 18.77
C ALA A 686 -9.66 -9.29 17.75
N LEU A 687 -9.91 -9.53 16.46
CA LEU A 687 -9.65 -8.56 15.41
C LEU A 687 -10.85 -7.60 15.31
N LEU A 688 -10.61 -6.34 15.65
CA LEU A 688 -11.61 -5.28 15.68
C LEU A 688 -11.21 -4.13 14.75
N ARG A 689 -12.15 -3.21 14.50
CA ARG A 689 -11.91 -2.00 13.70
C ARG A 689 -12.48 -0.79 14.41
N LYS A 690 -11.62 0.19 14.68
CA LYS A 690 -11.98 1.44 15.34
C LYS A 690 -11.91 2.63 14.39
N HIS A 691 -12.62 3.69 14.75
CA HIS A 691 -12.52 4.99 14.11
C HIS A 691 -12.25 6.01 15.20
N PRO A 692 -10.97 6.41 15.39
CA PRO A 692 -10.60 7.38 16.40
C PRO A 692 -11.31 8.71 16.19
N ALA A 693 -11.65 9.40 17.29
CA ALA A 693 -12.18 10.74 17.21
C ALA A 693 -11.13 11.70 16.62
N PRO A 694 -11.48 12.56 15.66
CA PRO A 694 -10.55 13.54 15.12
C PRO A 694 -10.20 14.63 16.15
N PRO A 695 -8.95 15.12 16.15
CA PRO A 695 -8.57 16.25 17.00
C PRO A 695 -9.40 17.50 16.68
N PRO A 696 -9.73 18.34 17.68
CA PRO A 696 -10.53 19.56 17.48
C PRO A 696 -9.97 20.50 16.40
N SER A 697 -8.64 20.58 16.27
CA SER A 697 -7.96 21.40 15.26
C SER A 697 -8.35 21.07 13.81
N ASN A 698 -8.76 19.82 13.54
CA ASN A 698 -9.20 19.43 12.20
C ASN A 698 -10.51 20.10 11.81
N TYR A 699 -11.36 20.42 12.80
CA TYR A 699 -12.65 21.06 12.58
C TYR A 699 -12.59 22.58 12.46
N ASP A 700 -11.46 23.21 12.79
CA ASP A 700 -11.32 24.68 12.75
C ASP A 700 -11.71 25.26 11.39
N VAL A 701 -11.31 24.59 10.30
CA VAL A 701 -11.65 24.99 8.93
C VAL A 701 -13.15 24.90 8.68
N LEU A 702 -13.79 23.82 9.14
CA LEU A 702 -15.24 23.61 9.01
C LEU A 702 -16.03 24.67 9.81
N VAL A 703 -15.61 24.92 11.05
CA VAL A 703 -16.26 25.92 11.92
C VAL A 703 -16.11 27.33 11.36
N LYS A 704 -14.92 27.68 10.87
CA LYS A 704 -14.69 28.98 10.20
C LYS A 704 -15.51 29.11 8.91
N ALA A 705 -15.60 28.06 8.10
CA ALA A 705 -16.41 28.05 6.88
C ALA A 705 -17.91 28.17 7.15
N ALA A 706 -18.42 27.54 8.21
CA ALA A 706 -19.82 27.70 8.61
C ALA A 706 -20.11 29.14 9.08
N LYS A 707 -19.20 29.71 9.89
CA LYS A 707 -19.30 31.10 10.36
C LYS A 707 -19.26 32.13 9.22
N SER A 708 -18.44 31.92 8.19
CA SER A 708 -18.32 32.88 7.08
C SER A 708 -19.62 33.06 6.29
N LYS A 709 -20.50 32.03 6.23
CA LYS A 709 -21.83 32.14 5.62
C LYS A 709 -22.91 32.65 6.56
N ALA A 710 -22.68 32.64 7.88
CA ALA A 710 -23.57 33.26 8.86
C ALA A 710 -23.42 34.80 8.91
N ILE A 711 -22.33 35.37 8.37
CA ILE A 711 -21.94 36.79 8.51
C ILE A 711 -22.04 37.54 7.16
N ILE A 712 -22.99 37.23 6.28
CA ILE A 712 -23.28 38.10 5.13
C ILE A 712 -24.47 39.00 5.51
N PRO A 713 -24.26 40.25 5.97
CA PRO A 713 -25.32 41.22 6.14
C PRO A 713 -25.70 41.72 4.75
N ASP A 714 -26.60 41.01 4.06
CA ASP A 714 -27.28 41.63 2.93
C ASP A 714 -28.15 42.76 3.48
N LEU A 715 -27.75 44.01 3.18
CA LEU A 715 -28.37 45.27 3.62
C LEU A 715 -29.87 45.37 3.22
N PHE A 716 -30.40 44.39 2.48
CA PHE A 716 -31.77 44.33 1.99
C PHE A 716 -32.71 43.41 2.81
N LEU A 717 -32.20 42.64 3.79
CA LEU A 717 -32.96 41.61 4.50
C LEU A 717 -33.35 41.98 5.94
N PHE A 718 -33.73 43.25 6.18
CA PHE A 718 -34.25 43.68 7.49
C PHE A 718 -35.65 43.13 7.85
N PHE A 719 -36.26 42.31 6.99
CA PHE A 719 -37.66 41.84 7.14
C PHE A 719 -37.88 40.32 7.11
N LEU A 720 -36.85 39.47 7.09
CA LEU A 720 -37.03 38.00 7.18
C LEU A 720 -36.39 37.41 8.45
N PRO A 721 -37.18 36.83 9.37
CA PRO A 721 -36.71 36.38 10.69
C PRO A 721 -36.00 35.02 10.70
N SER A 722 -35.26 34.63 9.63
CA SER A 722 -34.86 33.21 9.47
C SER A 722 -33.39 32.91 9.15
N PHE A 723 -32.48 33.88 9.03
CA PHE A 723 -31.05 33.57 9.06
C PHE A 723 -30.55 33.49 10.51
N GLN A 724 -30.99 32.45 11.21
CA GLN A 724 -30.49 32.10 12.54
C GLN A 724 -29.09 31.50 12.40
N ASN A 725 -28.13 31.98 13.19
CA ASN A 725 -26.70 31.65 13.15
C ASN A 725 -26.40 30.16 12.86
N LEU A 726 -25.76 29.89 11.71
CA LEU A 726 -25.29 28.56 11.34
C LEU A 726 -24.10 28.15 12.24
N GLU A 727 -24.39 27.49 13.35
CA GLU A 727 -23.38 27.02 14.31
C GLU A 727 -23.18 25.50 14.18
N ILE A 728 -21.98 25.09 13.78
CA ILE A 728 -21.57 23.68 13.77
C ILE A 728 -20.91 23.34 15.10
N LYS A 729 -21.47 22.36 15.80
CA LYS A 729 -20.98 21.89 17.11
C LYS A 729 -20.06 20.69 16.93
N THR A 730 -18.88 20.73 17.54
CA THR A 730 -17.81 19.76 17.31
C THR A 730 -17.39 19.02 18.58
N ASP A 731 -18.19 19.12 19.64
CA ASP A 731 -17.99 18.52 20.96
C ASP A 731 -18.18 16.99 20.95
N SER A 732 -19.10 16.48 20.13
CA SER A 732 -19.39 15.04 20.02
C SER A 732 -19.91 14.69 18.63
N ALA A 733 -19.83 13.41 18.25
CA ALA A 733 -20.39 12.93 16.98
C ALA A 733 -21.89 13.24 16.85
N LYS A 734 -22.64 13.12 17.96
CA LYS A 734 -24.08 13.42 18.00
C LYS A 734 -24.37 14.91 17.77
N ALA A 735 -23.69 15.79 18.51
CA ALA A 735 -23.88 17.24 18.34
C ALA A 735 -23.46 17.71 16.93
N LEU A 736 -22.41 17.10 16.38
CA LEU A 736 -21.98 17.34 15.00
C LEU A 736 -23.03 16.87 13.99
N ALA A 737 -23.58 15.66 14.16
CA ALA A 737 -24.65 15.14 13.30
C ALA A 737 -25.89 16.06 13.34
N GLU A 738 -26.38 16.38 14.54
CA GLU A 738 -27.57 17.22 14.71
C GLU A 738 -27.37 18.64 14.18
N SER A 739 -26.18 19.23 14.35
CA SER A 739 -25.90 20.56 13.81
C SER A 739 -25.75 20.55 12.28
N LEU A 740 -25.20 19.48 11.69
CA LEU A 740 -25.19 19.28 10.24
C LEU A 740 -26.59 19.05 9.69
N ASP A 741 -27.45 18.28 10.35
CA ASP A 741 -28.82 18.04 9.87
C ASP A 741 -29.67 19.33 9.90
N LYS A 742 -29.40 20.24 10.84
CA LYS A 742 -30.02 21.58 10.91
C LYS A 742 -29.43 22.58 9.92
N ALA A 743 -28.26 22.29 9.36
CA ALA A 743 -27.54 23.15 8.42
C ALA A 743 -28.10 23.06 6.99
N GLU A 744 -29.42 23.18 6.85
CA GLU A 744 -30.11 23.22 5.56
C GLU A 744 -30.50 24.67 5.24
N SER A 745 -30.27 25.08 4.00
CA SER A 745 -30.57 26.43 3.55
C SER A 745 -31.49 26.38 2.33
N PRO A 746 -32.69 26.99 2.37
CA PRO A 746 -33.58 27.02 1.21
C PRO A 746 -33.01 27.86 0.06
N THR A 747 -32.14 28.83 0.34
CA THR A 747 -31.45 29.63 -0.69
C THR A 747 -30.26 28.90 -1.30
N PHE A 748 -29.64 27.98 -0.56
CA PHE A 748 -28.53 27.16 -1.06
C PHE A 748 -28.66 25.67 -0.67
N PRO A 749 -29.49 24.90 -1.40
CA PRO A 749 -29.78 23.50 -1.06
C PRO A 749 -28.55 22.59 -1.01
N TYR A 750 -27.51 22.89 -1.80
CA TYR A 750 -26.28 22.10 -1.87
C TYR A 750 -25.29 22.39 -0.72
N LEU A 751 -25.55 23.42 0.12
CA LEU A 751 -24.69 23.78 1.26
C LEU A 751 -24.48 22.62 2.23
N ASN A 752 -25.56 21.89 2.54
CA ASN A 752 -25.52 20.77 3.48
C ASN A 752 -24.56 19.68 3.00
N THR A 753 -24.63 19.35 1.71
CA THR A 753 -23.74 18.39 1.06
C THR A 753 -22.28 18.86 1.13
N LEU A 754 -22.00 20.15 0.88
CA LEU A 754 -20.66 20.71 0.98
C LEU A 754 -20.10 20.64 2.41
N LEU A 755 -20.91 20.96 3.41
CA LEU A 755 -20.54 20.83 4.82
C LEU A 755 -20.23 19.38 5.21
N ARG A 756 -21.03 18.42 4.72
CA ARG A 756 -20.76 16.97 4.94
C ARG A 756 -19.49 16.50 4.24
N ILE A 757 -19.22 17.01 3.03
CA ILE A 757 -17.96 16.71 2.31
C ILE A 757 -16.77 17.25 3.10
N LEU A 758 -16.80 18.51 3.56
CA LEU A 758 -15.74 19.09 4.40
C LEU A 758 -15.59 18.31 5.72
N THR A 759 -16.69 17.97 6.36
CA THR A 759 -16.69 17.16 7.59
C THR A 759 -15.99 15.82 7.38
N THR A 760 -16.22 15.16 6.25
CA THR A 760 -15.53 13.92 5.87
C THR A 760 -14.01 14.08 5.78
N ARG A 761 -13.53 15.26 5.34
CA ARG A 761 -12.10 15.57 5.27
C ARG A 761 -11.47 15.81 6.65
N CYS A 762 -12.26 16.19 7.65
CA CYS A 762 -11.79 16.37 9.03
C CYS A 762 -11.60 15.04 9.77
N MET A 763 -12.26 13.96 9.33
CA MET A 763 -12.26 12.66 9.99
C MET A 763 -10.90 11.95 9.94
N MET A 764 -10.65 11.13 10.96
CA MET A 764 -9.47 10.26 11.01
C MET A 764 -9.66 9.02 10.13
N GLN A 765 -8.56 8.34 9.82
CA GLN A 765 -8.64 7.05 9.15
C GLN A 765 -9.10 5.97 10.15
N ALA A 766 -10.11 5.18 9.78
CA ALA A 766 -10.48 3.98 10.52
C ALA A 766 -9.44 2.86 10.33
N VAL A 767 -9.10 2.15 11.40
CA VAL A 767 -7.99 1.17 11.44
C VAL A 767 -8.41 -0.12 12.13
N TYR A 768 -7.89 -1.24 11.62
CA TYR A 768 -7.94 -2.53 12.29
C TYR A 768 -6.93 -2.59 13.43
N PHE A 769 -7.28 -3.29 14.50
CA PHE A 769 -6.41 -3.49 15.65
C PHE A 769 -6.74 -4.82 16.36
N CYS A 770 -5.80 -5.25 17.20
CA CYS A 770 -5.93 -6.42 18.07
C CYS A 770 -6.37 -5.95 19.46
N SER A 771 -7.43 -6.53 20.00
CA SER A 771 -8.00 -6.12 21.30
C SER A 771 -7.06 -6.32 22.50
N GLY A 772 -6.03 -7.18 22.39
CA GLY A 772 -5.03 -7.35 23.46
C GLY A 772 -3.85 -6.37 23.40
N MET A 773 -3.82 -5.45 22.42
CA MET A 773 -2.74 -4.47 22.23
C MET A 773 -3.23 -3.02 22.32
N ASP A 774 -4.53 -2.80 22.39
CA ASP A 774 -5.19 -1.49 22.45
C ASP A 774 -6.47 -1.63 23.29
N ASN A 775 -6.88 -0.57 23.99
CA ASN A 775 -8.06 -0.57 24.86
C ASN A 775 -9.20 0.32 24.33
N ASP A 776 -8.96 1.09 23.27
CA ASP A 776 -9.98 1.93 22.64
C ASP A 776 -10.66 1.19 21.49
N PHE A 777 -11.94 0.85 21.68
CA PHE A 777 -12.73 0.09 20.71
C PHE A 777 -13.75 0.93 19.94
N HIS A 778 -13.85 2.22 20.30
CA HIS A 778 -14.95 3.06 19.85
C HIS A 778 -14.88 3.35 18.35
N HIS A 779 -16.04 3.36 17.70
CA HIS A 779 -16.16 3.73 16.30
C HIS A 779 -16.92 5.05 16.15
N TYR A 780 -16.17 6.16 16.14
CA TYR A 780 -16.69 7.53 16.12
C TYR A 780 -17.77 7.76 15.05
N GLY A 781 -17.48 7.43 13.79
CA GLY A 781 -18.42 7.69 12.69
C GLY A 781 -19.73 6.89 12.72
N LEU A 782 -19.73 5.73 13.37
CA LEU A 782 -20.92 4.84 13.45
C LEU A 782 -21.65 4.97 14.79
N ALA A 783 -21.11 5.75 15.73
CA ALA A 783 -21.57 5.83 17.12
C ALA A 783 -21.75 4.44 17.76
N SER A 784 -20.80 3.52 17.51
CA SER A 784 -20.82 2.15 18.06
C SER A 784 -19.68 1.96 19.06
N PRO A 785 -19.90 1.30 20.22
CA PRO A 785 -18.84 1.02 21.19
C PRO A 785 -17.84 -0.03 20.70
N ILE A 786 -18.25 -0.93 19.80
CA ILE A 786 -17.41 -1.98 19.23
C ILE A 786 -17.82 -2.26 17.79
N TYR A 787 -16.85 -2.56 16.93
CA TYR A 787 -17.09 -2.86 15.52
C TYR A 787 -15.98 -3.74 14.93
N THR A 788 -16.33 -4.55 13.94
CA THR A 788 -15.38 -5.33 13.11
C THR A 788 -15.91 -5.48 11.69
N HIS A 789 -15.16 -6.10 10.79
CA HIS A 789 -15.67 -6.50 9.48
C HIS A 789 -15.79 -8.03 9.39
N PHE A 790 -16.95 -8.49 8.96
CA PHE A 790 -17.31 -9.90 8.83
C PHE A 790 -17.91 -10.23 7.45
N THR A 791 -18.51 -9.24 6.79
CA THR A 791 -19.48 -9.44 5.71
C THR A 791 -18.88 -9.62 4.31
N SER A 792 -17.56 -9.65 4.15
CA SER A 792 -16.93 -9.75 2.83
C SER A 792 -15.58 -10.48 2.80
N PRO A 793 -15.53 -11.76 3.20
CA PRO A 793 -14.31 -12.55 3.24
C PRO A 793 -13.74 -12.90 1.86
N ILE A 794 -14.47 -12.74 0.75
CA ILE A 794 -13.90 -12.91 -0.60
C ILE A 794 -12.88 -11.79 -0.90
N ARG A 795 -13.14 -10.58 -0.39
CA ARG A 795 -12.37 -9.37 -0.72
C ARG A 795 -11.56 -8.79 0.44
N ARG A 796 -11.70 -9.27 1.67
CA ARG A 796 -10.96 -8.78 2.85
C ARG A 796 -10.44 -9.93 3.70
N TYR A 797 -9.13 -9.92 3.96
CA TYR A 797 -8.51 -10.95 4.80
C TYR A 797 -8.88 -10.79 6.29
N ALA A 798 -9.15 -9.55 6.74
CA ALA A 798 -9.67 -9.28 8.08
C ALA A 798 -10.92 -10.13 8.38
N ASP A 799 -11.84 -10.17 7.43
CA ASP A 799 -13.10 -10.92 7.54
C ASP A 799 -12.83 -12.43 7.61
N ILE A 800 -11.82 -12.96 6.89
CA ILE A 800 -11.42 -14.38 7.03
C ILE A 800 -10.95 -14.69 8.46
N ILE A 801 -10.16 -13.82 9.07
CA ILE A 801 -9.72 -13.99 10.47
C ILE A 801 -10.91 -13.92 11.43
N VAL A 802 -11.84 -12.97 11.22
CA VAL A 802 -13.07 -12.87 12.01
C VAL A 802 -13.94 -14.11 11.84
N HIS A 803 -14.05 -14.66 10.63
CA HIS A 803 -14.74 -15.93 10.37
C HIS A 803 -14.11 -17.11 11.11
N ARG A 804 -12.77 -17.18 11.15
CA ARG A 804 -12.03 -18.20 11.92
C ARG A 804 -12.30 -18.07 13.41
N LEU A 805 -12.17 -16.85 13.96
CA LEU A 805 -12.47 -16.59 15.37
C LEU A 805 -13.93 -16.93 15.71
N LEU A 806 -14.89 -16.53 14.87
CA LEU A 806 -16.30 -16.81 15.11
C LEU A 806 -16.61 -18.31 14.99
N ALA A 807 -15.98 -19.03 14.05
CA ALA A 807 -16.16 -20.47 13.91
C ALA A 807 -15.67 -21.22 15.16
N VAL A 808 -14.52 -20.82 15.72
CA VAL A 808 -14.03 -21.36 16.99
C VAL A 808 -14.96 -20.97 18.16
N ALA A 809 -15.43 -19.71 18.20
CA ALA A 809 -16.33 -19.20 19.24
C ALA A 809 -17.66 -19.97 19.34
N ILE A 810 -18.09 -20.61 18.26
CA ILE A 810 -19.30 -21.45 18.24
C ILE A 810 -18.99 -22.95 18.27
N GLY A 811 -17.71 -23.34 18.41
CA GLY A 811 -17.27 -24.73 18.43
C GLY A 811 -17.36 -25.47 17.08
N ALA A 812 -17.47 -24.74 15.97
CA ALA A 812 -17.53 -25.31 14.62
C ALA A 812 -16.14 -25.57 14.00
N ASP A 813 -15.08 -25.00 14.57
CA ASP A 813 -13.68 -25.24 14.17
C ASP A 813 -12.75 -25.19 15.40
N SER A 814 -11.49 -25.55 15.22
CA SER A 814 -10.48 -25.61 16.28
C SER A 814 -9.50 -24.43 16.23
N THR A 815 -8.92 -24.08 17.38
CA THR A 815 -7.88 -23.06 17.48
C THR A 815 -6.54 -23.52 16.90
N TYR A 816 -5.65 -22.57 16.65
CA TYR A 816 -4.25 -22.82 16.33
C TYR A 816 -3.37 -21.71 16.93
N PRO A 817 -2.07 -21.96 17.21
CA PRO A 817 -1.25 -21.05 18.01
C PRO A 817 -1.14 -19.61 17.47
N GLU A 818 -1.19 -19.44 16.15
CA GLU A 818 -1.06 -18.12 15.53
C GLU A 818 -2.32 -17.26 15.65
N LEU A 819 -3.50 -17.89 15.80
CA LEU A 819 -4.77 -17.19 16.01
C LEU A 819 -4.85 -16.53 17.40
N THR A 820 -4.14 -17.12 18.37
CA THR A 820 -4.11 -16.67 19.78
C THR A 820 -2.88 -15.84 20.11
N ASP A 821 -2.00 -15.57 19.14
CA ASP A 821 -0.79 -14.76 19.34
C ASP A 821 -1.08 -13.29 19.03
N LYS A 822 -1.22 -12.48 20.09
CA LYS A 822 -1.53 -11.04 19.98
C LYS A 822 -0.50 -10.23 19.20
N HIS A 823 0.78 -10.63 19.21
CA HIS A 823 1.83 -9.90 18.49
C HIS A 823 1.74 -10.17 17.00
N LYS A 824 1.54 -11.44 16.61
CA LYS A 824 1.30 -11.81 15.21
C LYS A 824 0.03 -11.15 14.67
N LEU A 825 -1.05 -11.17 15.45
CA LEU A 825 -2.31 -10.53 15.06
C LEU A 825 -2.15 -9.01 14.90
N ALA A 826 -1.42 -8.35 15.81
CA ALA A 826 -1.15 -6.91 15.69
C ALA A 826 -0.30 -6.56 14.47
N ASP A 827 0.72 -7.35 14.14
CA ASP A 827 1.53 -7.15 12.93
C ASP A 827 0.70 -7.40 11.66
N MET A 828 -0.20 -8.39 11.69
CA MET A 828 -1.18 -8.60 10.65
C MET A 828 -2.13 -7.40 10.49
N CYS A 829 -2.68 -6.84 11.57
CA CYS A 829 -3.50 -5.62 11.52
C CYS A 829 -2.74 -4.45 10.89
N LYS A 830 -1.46 -4.26 11.22
CA LYS A 830 -0.61 -3.22 10.57
C LYS A 830 -0.51 -3.43 9.06
N ASN A 831 -0.27 -4.67 8.62
CA ASN A 831 -0.22 -5.01 7.19
C ASN A 831 -1.58 -4.74 6.51
N LEU A 832 -2.70 -5.17 7.12
CA LEU A 832 -4.04 -4.94 6.57
C LEU A 832 -4.39 -3.45 6.47
N ASN A 833 -4.01 -2.65 7.47
CA ASN A 833 -4.19 -1.20 7.44
C ASN A 833 -3.38 -0.55 6.32
N TYR A 834 -2.13 -0.97 6.16
CA TYR A 834 -1.25 -0.50 5.08
C TYR A 834 -1.84 -0.85 3.70
N ARG A 835 -2.17 -2.13 3.47
CA ARG A 835 -2.76 -2.62 2.20
C ARG A 835 -4.07 -1.92 1.88
N HIS A 836 -4.95 -1.74 2.86
CA HIS A 836 -6.21 -1.02 2.67
C HIS A 836 -6.00 0.45 2.27
N LYS A 837 -5.05 1.14 2.92
CA LYS A 837 -4.70 2.53 2.58
C LYS A 837 -4.14 2.62 1.15
N MET A 838 -3.26 1.70 0.78
CA MET A 838 -2.68 1.65 -0.56
C MET A 838 -3.73 1.36 -1.64
N ALA A 839 -4.65 0.42 -1.39
CA ALA A 839 -5.76 0.14 -2.28
C ALA A 839 -6.64 1.38 -2.55
N GLN A 840 -6.96 2.16 -1.50
CA GLN A 840 -7.72 3.40 -1.65
C GLN A 840 -6.97 4.50 -2.41
N TYR A 841 -5.64 4.54 -2.31
CA TYR A 841 -4.83 5.47 -3.10
C TYR A 841 -4.76 5.05 -4.56
N ALA A 842 -4.54 3.76 -4.83
CA ALA A 842 -4.56 3.20 -6.18
C ALA A 842 -5.92 3.42 -6.87
N GLN A 843 -7.04 3.17 -6.18
CA GLN A 843 -8.38 3.42 -6.73
C GLN A 843 -8.59 4.90 -7.07
N ARG A 844 -8.20 5.82 -6.18
CA ARG A 844 -8.30 7.27 -6.44
C ARG A 844 -7.40 7.71 -7.60
N ALA A 845 -6.19 7.16 -7.70
CA ALA A 845 -5.29 7.44 -8.81
C ALA A 845 -5.84 6.92 -10.14
N SER A 846 -6.43 5.72 -10.15
CA SER A 846 -7.12 5.16 -11.32
C SER A 846 -8.28 6.04 -11.77
N VAL A 847 -9.12 6.50 -10.83
CA VAL A 847 -10.22 7.42 -11.13
C VAL A 847 -9.66 8.73 -11.71
N ALA A 848 -8.62 9.30 -11.10
CA ALA A 848 -8.01 10.53 -11.60
C ALA A 848 -7.44 10.37 -13.02
N PHE A 849 -6.77 9.26 -13.32
CA PHE A 849 -6.26 8.95 -14.65
C PHE A 849 -7.39 8.80 -15.69
N HIS A 850 -8.45 8.07 -15.37
CA HIS A 850 -9.61 7.94 -16.27
C HIS A 850 -10.35 9.26 -16.47
N THR A 851 -10.40 10.12 -15.44
CA THR A 851 -10.95 11.47 -15.58
C THR A 851 -10.10 12.31 -16.54
N GLN A 852 -8.77 12.18 -16.50
CA GLN A 852 -7.88 12.86 -17.45
C GLN A 852 -8.13 12.37 -18.88
N LEU A 853 -8.29 11.07 -19.09
CA LEU A 853 -8.59 10.48 -20.39
C LEU A 853 -9.94 10.99 -20.94
N PHE A 854 -10.95 11.06 -20.08
CA PHE A 854 -12.27 11.62 -20.41
C PHE A 854 -12.18 13.09 -20.87
N PHE A 855 -11.48 13.95 -20.13
CA PHE A 855 -11.32 15.36 -20.52
C PHE A 855 -10.41 15.56 -21.72
N LYS A 856 -9.44 14.66 -21.95
CA LYS A 856 -8.64 14.66 -23.18
C LYS A 856 -9.51 14.51 -24.43
N ASN A 857 -10.52 13.65 -24.36
CA ASN A 857 -11.43 13.37 -25.48
C ASN A 857 -12.54 14.42 -25.62
N LYS A 858 -13.04 15.00 -24.51
CA LYS A 858 -14.07 16.06 -24.53
C LYS A 858 -13.52 17.46 -24.86
N GLY A 859 -12.23 17.71 -24.61
CA GLY A 859 -11.63 19.03 -24.76
C GLY A 859 -11.97 19.99 -23.61
N VAL A 860 -12.09 21.28 -23.93
CA VAL A 860 -12.26 22.37 -22.96
C VAL A 860 -13.73 22.48 -22.56
N VAL A 861 -14.03 22.37 -21.26
CA VAL A 861 -15.41 22.37 -20.73
C VAL A 861 -15.56 23.43 -19.64
N ASN A 862 -16.63 24.21 -19.71
CA ASN A 862 -17.02 25.15 -18.65
C ASN A 862 -18.09 24.53 -17.76
N GLU A 863 -17.89 24.55 -16.44
CA GLU A 863 -18.89 24.06 -15.49
C GLU A 863 -18.97 24.95 -14.25
N ASP A 864 -20.11 24.85 -13.58
CA ASP A 864 -20.33 25.43 -12.26
C ASP A 864 -19.57 24.62 -11.19
N ALA A 865 -18.90 25.33 -10.30
CA ALA A 865 -18.13 24.77 -9.20
C ALA A 865 -18.36 25.55 -7.90
N TYR A 866 -17.98 24.96 -6.78
CA TYR A 866 -18.06 25.57 -5.45
C TYR A 866 -16.70 25.60 -4.80
N ILE A 867 -16.31 26.73 -4.21
CA ILE A 867 -15.05 26.85 -3.46
C ILE A 867 -15.15 26.01 -2.17
N LEU A 868 -14.25 25.05 -1.99
CA LEU A 868 -14.12 24.25 -0.77
C LEU A 868 -13.07 24.81 0.18
N PHE A 869 -11.92 25.23 -0.35
CA PHE A 869 -10.83 25.77 0.44
C PHE A 869 -10.25 27.01 -0.22
N VAL A 870 -9.82 27.95 0.63
CA VAL A 870 -9.10 29.15 0.22
C VAL A 870 -7.67 29.06 0.75
N ARG A 871 -6.68 29.33 -0.11
CA ARG A 871 -5.24 29.41 0.21
C ARG A 871 -4.74 30.83 -0.06
N LYS A 872 -3.49 31.12 0.30
CA LYS A 872 -2.87 32.44 0.07
C LYS A 872 -2.73 32.82 -1.40
N ASN A 873 -2.52 31.84 -2.28
CA ASN A 873 -2.27 32.06 -3.71
C ASN A 873 -3.16 31.23 -4.66
N ALA A 874 -4.16 30.54 -4.10
CA ALA A 874 -5.02 29.64 -4.85
C ALA A 874 -6.36 29.39 -4.15
N VAL A 875 -7.36 28.94 -4.91
CA VAL A 875 -8.60 28.38 -4.37
C VAL A 875 -8.78 26.95 -4.84
N VAL A 876 -9.32 26.10 -3.97
CA VAL A 876 -9.68 24.72 -4.31
C VAL A 876 -11.17 24.65 -4.51
N VAL A 877 -11.60 24.20 -5.69
CA VAL A 877 -13.00 24.12 -6.11
C VAL A 877 -13.46 22.67 -6.27
N LEU A 878 -14.74 22.43 -6.05
CA LEU A 878 -15.42 21.16 -6.32
C LEU A 878 -16.42 21.36 -7.45
N ILE A 879 -16.38 20.47 -8.44
CA ILE A 879 -17.31 20.41 -9.57
C ILE A 879 -18.29 19.26 -9.30
N PRO A 880 -19.52 19.53 -8.83
CA PRO A 880 -20.45 18.47 -8.40
C PRO A 880 -20.79 17.47 -9.50
N LYS A 881 -21.01 17.97 -10.72
CA LYS A 881 -21.37 17.16 -11.89
C LYS A 881 -20.39 16.03 -12.15
N TYR A 882 -19.10 16.31 -11.96
CA TYR A 882 -18.03 15.33 -12.19
C TYR A 882 -17.43 14.77 -10.90
N GLY A 883 -17.95 15.16 -9.73
CA GLY A 883 -17.35 14.82 -8.44
C GLY A 883 -15.85 15.19 -8.33
N LEU A 884 -15.39 16.19 -9.07
CA LEU A 884 -13.98 16.49 -9.26
C LEU A 884 -13.55 17.69 -8.43
N GLU A 885 -12.45 17.55 -7.70
CA GLU A 885 -11.78 18.65 -7.01
C GLU A 885 -10.59 19.15 -7.84
N GLY A 886 -10.35 20.45 -7.86
CA GLY A 886 -9.16 21.01 -8.49
C GLY A 886 -8.76 22.36 -7.92
N THR A 887 -7.49 22.70 -8.13
CA THR A 887 -6.89 23.94 -7.63
C THR A 887 -6.79 24.95 -8.76
N VAL A 888 -7.32 26.16 -8.52
CA VAL A 888 -7.17 27.33 -9.38
C VAL A 888 -6.06 28.20 -8.78
N PHE A 889 -4.98 28.38 -9.54
CA PHE A 889 -3.87 29.25 -9.16
C PHE A 889 -4.06 30.63 -9.81
N PHE A 890 -3.78 31.71 -9.06
CA PHE A 890 -3.84 33.08 -9.58
C PHE A 890 -2.49 33.63 -10.04
N GLU A 891 -1.39 32.95 -9.67
CA GLU A 891 -0.04 33.29 -10.12
C GLU A 891 0.30 32.45 -11.36
N GLU A 892 0.44 33.09 -12.52
CA GLU A 892 0.84 32.44 -13.78
C GLU A 892 2.22 32.90 -14.25
N LYS A 893 3.09 31.96 -14.64
CA LYS A 893 4.40 32.28 -15.22
C LYS A 893 4.22 33.10 -16.51
N GLY A 894 4.80 34.30 -16.53
CA GLY A 894 4.80 35.19 -17.71
C GLY A 894 3.69 36.25 -17.74
N LYS A 895 2.82 36.31 -16.72
CA LYS A 895 1.85 37.41 -16.53
C LYS A 895 2.20 38.22 -15.27
N PRO A 896 1.82 39.51 -15.18
CA PRO A 896 1.97 40.27 -13.95
C PRO A 896 1.20 39.58 -12.80
N THR A 897 1.86 39.43 -11.65
CA THR A 897 1.25 38.83 -10.45
C THR A 897 0.11 39.74 -9.96
N PRO A 898 -1.13 39.23 -9.87
CA PRO A 898 -2.24 40.01 -9.36
C PRO A 898 -2.03 40.33 -7.88
N ARG A 899 -2.66 41.41 -7.39
CA ARG A 899 -2.62 41.74 -5.97
C ARG A 899 -3.46 40.72 -5.20
N LEU A 900 -2.81 39.95 -4.33
CA LEU A 900 -3.45 38.94 -3.48
C LEU A 900 -3.45 39.40 -2.02
N ASP A 901 -4.63 39.46 -1.42
CA ASP A 901 -4.80 39.70 0.03
C ASP A 901 -5.58 38.55 0.65
N TYR A 902 -4.99 37.90 1.66
CA TYR A 902 -5.53 36.69 2.26
C TYR A 902 -5.88 36.91 3.73
N ASN A 903 -7.15 36.68 4.06
CA ASN A 903 -7.66 36.78 5.42
C ASN A 903 -7.63 35.41 6.12
N ASN A 904 -6.97 35.35 7.29
CA ASN A 904 -6.85 34.14 8.11
C ASN A 904 -8.02 33.91 9.09
N GLU A 905 -8.71 34.99 9.49
CA GLU A 905 -9.80 34.94 10.47
C GLU A 905 -11.07 34.40 9.81
N VAL A 906 -11.43 35.02 8.68
CA VAL A 906 -12.43 34.51 7.74
C VAL A 906 -11.66 34.05 6.51
N PRO A 907 -11.58 32.74 6.21
CA PRO A 907 -10.80 32.24 5.09
C PRO A 907 -11.38 32.75 3.76
N SER A 908 -10.85 33.88 3.30
CA SER A 908 -11.20 34.56 2.05
C SER A 908 -9.94 35.06 1.36
N LEU A 909 -9.98 35.08 0.03
CA LEU A 909 -8.89 35.56 -0.81
C LEU A 909 -9.44 36.68 -1.69
N THR A 910 -8.90 37.88 -1.50
CA THR A 910 -9.18 39.02 -2.38
C THR A 910 -8.13 39.06 -3.47
N VAL A 911 -8.58 38.91 -4.70
CA VAL A 911 -7.75 38.98 -5.89
C VAL A 911 -8.17 40.24 -6.65
N GLU A 912 -7.26 41.22 -6.69
CA GLU A 912 -7.54 42.59 -7.13
C GLU A 912 -8.72 43.21 -6.35
N ASP A 913 -9.90 43.30 -6.97
CA ASP A 913 -11.12 43.87 -6.37
C ASP A 913 -12.17 42.80 -6.02
N THR A 914 -11.92 41.53 -6.32
CA THR A 914 -12.89 40.45 -6.12
C THR A 914 -12.52 39.59 -4.92
N THR A 915 -13.43 39.53 -3.93
CA THR A 915 -13.26 38.65 -2.76
C THR A 915 -13.90 37.29 -3.00
N LEU A 916 -13.11 36.23 -2.88
CA LEU A 916 -13.54 34.84 -2.99
C LEU A 916 -13.62 34.20 -1.60
N CYS A 917 -14.80 33.70 -1.24
CA CYS A 917 -15.07 33.04 0.03
C CYS A 917 -15.34 31.54 -0.14
N ILE A 918 -15.22 30.78 0.94
CA ILE A 918 -15.64 29.38 0.97
C ILE A 918 -17.14 29.28 0.66
N PHE A 919 -17.50 28.26 -0.13
CA PHE A 919 -18.84 27.95 -0.65
C PHE A 919 -19.41 28.93 -1.67
N ASP A 920 -18.62 29.87 -2.17
CA ASP A 920 -19.05 30.68 -3.31
C ASP A 920 -19.18 29.82 -4.56
N LYS A 921 -20.21 30.13 -5.35
CA LYS A 921 -20.41 29.54 -6.66
C LYS A 921 -19.51 30.27 -7.66
N VAL A 922 -18.70 29.51 -8.38
CA VAL A 922 -17.79 30.02 -9.40
C VAL A 922 -17.97 29.22 -10.68
N LYS A 923 -17.63 29.82 -11.83
CA LYS A 923 -17.56 29.09 -13.10
C LYS A 923 -16.10 28.85 -13.44
N VAL A 924 -15.75 27.60 -13.68
CA VAL A 924 -14.37 27.20 -13.99
C VAL A 924 -14.30 26.54 -15.35
N ASN A 925 -13.20 26.84 -16.04
CA ASN A 925 -12.82 26.19 -17.28
C ASN A 925 -11.86 25.05 -16.95
N ILE A 926 -12.18 23.84 -17.43
CA ILE A 926 -11.43 22.61 -17.20
C ILE A 926 -10.63 22.31 -18.47
N MET A 927 -9.30 22.21 -18.33
CA MET A 927 -8.40 21.84 -19.42
C MET A 927 -7.33 20.87 -18.94
N LEU A 928 -6.90 19.96 -19.81
CA LEU A 928 -5.79 19.06 -19.54
C LEU A 928 -4.46 19.77 -19.86
N ASP A 929 -3.62 19.96 -18.87
CA ASP A 929 -2.24 20.41 -19.06
C ASP A 929 -1.34 19.17 -19.20
N ALA A 930 -0.88 18.94 -20.43
CA ALA A 930 0.01 17.85 -20.82
C ALA A 930 1.47 18.30 -21.01
N SER A 931 1.85 19.49 -20.51
CA SER A 931 3.23 20.00 -20.61
C SER A 931 4.26 19.06 -19.96
N ASN A 932 3.89 18.42 -18.85
CA ASN A 932 4.65 17.33 -18.25
C ASN A 932 3.92 16.00 -18.51
N ILE A 933 4.47 15.19 -19.42
CA ILE A 933 3.92 13.88 -19.82
C ILE A 933 3.72 12.97 -18.60
N GLN A 934 4.61 13.06 -17.61
CA GLN A 934 4.60 12.23 -16.42
C GLN A 934 3.45 12.57 -15.46
N HIS A 935 3.07 13.85 -15.43
CA HIS A 935 2.08 14.43 -14.55
C HIS A 935 1.11 15.29 -15.34
N GLN A 936 0.38 14.64 -16.25
CA GLN A 936 -0.80 15.26 -16.82
C GLN A 936 -1.70 15.70 -15.66
N LYS A 937 -2.08 16.97 -15.68
CA LYS A 937 -2.89 17.55 -14.61
C LYS A 937 -4.09 18.24 -15.22
N ILE A 938 -5.20 18.15 -14.52
CA ILE A 938 -6.36 18.96 -14.84
C ILE A 938 -6.06 20.36 -14.31
N ARG A 939 -5.90 21.32 -15.22
CA ARG A 939 -5.78 22.74 -14.88
C ARG A 939 -7.18 23.33 -14.90
N MET A 940 -7.52 24.03 -13.83
CA MET A 940 -8.75 24.78 -13.72
C MET A 940 -8.41 26.27 -13.76
N VAL A 941 -9.18 27.02 -14.55
CA VAL A 941 -9.06 28.47 -14.67
C VAL A 941 -10.40 29.09 -14.30
N LEU A 942 -10.38 30.11 -13.44
CA LEU A 942 -11.58 30.85 -13.09
C LEU A 942 -12.08 31.64 -14.31
N VAL A 943 -13.38 31.53 -14.60
CA VAL A 943 -14.04 32.28 -15.68
C VAL A 943 -14.95 33.36 -15.10
N GLU A 944 -15.73 32.99 -14.07
CA GLU A 944 -16.62 33.90 -13.35
C GLU A 944 -16.46 33.65 -11.83
N PRO A 945 -16.26 34.71 -11.03
CA PRO A 945 -16.11 36.12 -11.42
C PRO A 945 -14.83 36.36 -12.25
N LYS A 946 -14.86 37.34 -13.16
CA LYS A 946 -13.66 37.73 -13.92
C LYS A 946 -12.74 38.50 -13.00
N VAL A 947 -11.51 38.03 -12.90
CA VAL A 947 -10.43 38.63 -12.12
C VAL A 947 -9.24 38.89 -13.00
#